data_AF-A0A662LW01-F1
#
_entry.id   AF-A0A662LW01-F1
#
_cell.length_a   1.000
_cell.length_b   1.000
_cell.length_c   1.000
_cell.angle_alpha   90.00
_cell.angle_beta   90.00
_cell.angle_gamma   90.00
#
_symmetry.space_group_name_H-M   'P 1'
#
loop_
_entity.id
_entity.type
_entity.pdbx_description
1 polymer ?
#
loop_
_entity_poly.entity_id
_entity_poly.type
_entity_poly.pdbx_seq_one_letter_code
_entity_poly.pdbx_strand_id
1 'polypeptide(L)'
;MKKKILTITIIGMLILTFCISINATSNNESMKNKEINIKYNFSKPIIDSIQVNGKTFDTIEMKGLENIGKIDEPNLPIKGAYILIPMDSEVKDITVTGHKTELSGKYNINLVRKTDMTYDPINIYEKNQLYPENIYEKIDVFSFRGYNILVLNIHPVQYSPESGQIFYYGSIEISIELSTTSVDKQYLRFLEKDEETLLKIIDNPEVVSSYHNQESNIDTSASDMDLLIITKDEFKSGFQTLSDFHNNRGLETMITTLSEFDSNTPEDIKNYIESTYNSFGIEYVLLGADVPEIPVNYMEAYNPALKKYELIPSDQWYGNVDGDLIPEIAVGRACVDDINDVSNFVSKTISYINDSSVETYDKCLMVGQKLMPLTFGGAYMDELINNCDKNDYSTKGIPEIRYHIDKLYEKYYTWEQSELVENINENNYNFINHLGHGNFYHIMKLDEPFQRMDNGDLVTSHDVTDLLKNSKPFFLYSQACYSGSFDNKDDENRTYEEDCIGEYLTVKTENAAFAAIMNSRYGLGAFLLTMGPNQFFNREFWDSVFEDNVLEIGMANQLSKIKNINRIAAYPELALDYCYWEITLLGDPTVAIKVPSEKYPHQPAQATFTGINKTGRNLIFSSVSNDPGEDILYYFFDWGDGTNTGWFGPFDGAETVEEKHAWEDEGSYLVRVKVKNSGGYESQWSEPTKISVSKIKNKAIDNPLQYGGYFIFGFMGLINPEESYSEFEVVSFVLLRGNGETIQLNQGEMIQIQGSRFCISLNNFFIGLIGDYSIIG
;
A
#
# COMPACT_ATOMS: atom_id res chain seq x y z
N MET A 1 52.48 -0.64 25.42
CA MET A 1 52.04 0.54 26.17
C MET A 1 50.87 1.16 25.43
N LYS A 2 49.71 1.28 26.10
CA LYS A 2 48.43 1.90 25.69
C LYS A 2 47.61 1.24 24.56
N LYS A 3 46.72 0.33 25.00
CA LYS A 3 45.41 0.02 24.41
C LYS A 3 44.63 1.33 24.16
N LYS A 4 44.09 1.53 22.96
CA LYS A 4 42.94 2.41 22.73
C LYS A 4 41.72 1.52 22.58
N ILE A 5 40.80 1.66 23.53
CA ILE A 5 39.47 1.07 23.52
C ILE A 5 38.65 1.91 22.54
N LEU A 6 38.14 1.28 21.49
CA LEU A 6 37.12 1.86 20.61
C LEU A 6 35.77 1.56 21.26
N THR A 7 35.17 2.57 21.87
CA THR A 7 33.83 2.50 22.42
C THR A 7 32.85 2.56 21.25
N ILE A 8 32.29 1.42 20.86
CA ILE A 8 31.15 1.35 19.94
C ILE A 8 29.92 1.70 20.78
N THR A 9 29.44 2.94 20.64
CA THR A 9 28.15 3.35 21.19
C THR A 9 27.07 2.81 20.26
N ILE A 10 26.45 1.69 20.66
CA ILE A 10 25.21 1.20 20.05
C ILE A 10 24.11 2.19 20.43
N ILE A 11 23.76 3.08 19.52
CA ILE A 11 22.55 3.91 19.64
C ILE A 11 21.41 3.03 19.12
N GLY A 12 20.67 2.44 20.06
CA GLY A 12 19.41 1.74 19.77
C GLY A 12 18.40 2.75 19.27
N MET A 13 18.15 2.74 17.97
CA MET A 13 17.08 3.49 17.32
C MET A 13 15.77 2.74 17.64
N LEU A 14 15.03 3.27 18.61
CA LEU A 14 13.67 2.80 18.93
C LEU A 14 12.76 3.33 17.82
N ILE A 15 12.66 2.57 16.73
CA ILE A 15 11.64 2.77 15.69
C ILE A 15 10.32 2.35 16.34
N LEU A 16 9.49 3.34 16.68
CA LEU A 16 8.09 3.14 17.02
C LEU A 16 7.33 2.82 15.73
N THR A 17 7.47 1.58 15.25
CA THR A 17 6.51 1.00 14.31
C THR A 17 5.19 0.88 15.05
N PHE A 18 4.18 1.61 14.61
CA PHE A 18 2.78 1.27 14.88
C PHE A 18 2.46 0.00 14.07
N CYS A 19 3.08 -1.12 14.42
CA CYS A 19 2.59 -2.43 14.03
C CYS A 19 1.21 -2.55 14.66
N ILE A 20 0.18 -2.70 13.84
CA ILE A 20 -1.05 -3.33 14.30
C ILE A 20 -0.64 -4.76 14.66
N SER A 21 -0.29 -4.96 15.93
CA SER A 21 -0.04 -6.27 16.49
C SER A 21 -1.37 -7.03 16.44
N ILE A 22 -1.57 -7.82 15.39
CA ILE A 22 -2.45 -8.98 15.47
C ILE A 22 -1.69 -9.95 16.38
N ASN A 23 -1.94 -9.84 17.68
CA ASN A 23 -1.45 -10.81 18.64
C ASN A 23 -2.23 -12.11 18.42
N ALA A 24 -1.78 -12.94 17.49
CA ALA A 24 -2.04 -14.36 17.51
C ALA A 24 -1.24 -14.95 18.69
N THR A 25 -1.80 -14.88 19.90
CA THR A 25 -1.26 -15.64 21.03
C THR A 25 -1.64 -17.10 20.85
N SER A 26 -0.77 -17.90 20.23
CA SER A 26 -0.82 -19.35 20.34
C SER A 26 0.16 -19.80 21.43
N ASN A 27 -0.35 -20.54 22.41
CA ASN A 27 0.48 -21.17 23.43
C ASN A 27 1.33 -22.26 22.75
N ASN A 28 2.64 -22.28 23.05
CA ASN A 28 3.64 -23.30 22.65
C ASN A 28 3.29 -24.77 23.02
N GLU A 29 2.06 -25.08 23.45
CA GLU A 29 1.54 -26.44 23.62
C GLU A 29 0.81 -26.97 22.36
N SER A 30 0.47 -26.12 21.37
CA SER A 30 -0.33 -26.54 20.21
C SER A 30 0.38 -27.50 19.25
N MET A 31 1.71 -27.49 19.15
CA MET A 31 2.44 -28.37 18.21
C MET A 31 2.48 -29.86 18.62
N LYS A 32 1.90 -30.23 19.78
CA LYS A 32 1.60 -31.63 20.13
C LYS A 32 0.19 -32.05 19.75
N ASN A 33 -0.70 -31.09 19.51
CA ASN A 33 -2.07 -31.36 19.10
C ASN A 33 -2.14 -31.24 17.58
N LYS A 34 -2.86 -32.16 16.96
CA LYS A 34 -3.13 -32.16 15.52
C LYS A 34 -4.16 -31.09 15.17
N GLU A 35 -3.88 -29.84 15.56
CA GLU A 35 -4.85 -28.75 15.50
C GLU A 35 -4.18 -27.38 15.36
N ILE A 36 -4.67 -26.56 14.43
CA ILE A 36 -4.30 -25.14 14.28
C ILE A 36 -5.49 -24.31 14.77
N ASN A 37 -5.25 -23.31 15.63
CA ASN A 37 -6.29 -22.42 16.14
C ASN A 37 -5.93 -20.97 15.84
N ILE A 38 -6.76 -20.29 15.05
CA ILE A 38 -6.54 -18.90 14.61
C ILE A 38 -7.77 -18.07 14.93
N LYS A 39 -7.57 -16.84 15.39
CA LYS A 39 -8.62 -15.89 15.70
C LYS A 39 -8.50 -14.65 14.85
N TYR A 40 -9.53 -14.38 14.05
CA TYR A 40 -9.68 -13.14 13.30
C TYR A 40 -10.56 -12.19 14.09
N ASN A 41 -10.11 -10.95 14.26
CA ASN A 41 -10.85 -9.90 14.93
C ASN A 41 -11.26 -8.85 13.90
N PHE A 42 -12.49 -8.36 14.01
CA PHE A 42 -13.03 -7.43 13.05
C PHE A 42 -13.65 -6.21 13.74
N SER A 43 -13.49 -5.05 13.10
CA SER A 43 -14.15 -3.83 13.55
C SER A 43 -15.66 -3.96 13.42
N LYS A 44 -16.41 -3.19 14.21
CA LYS A 44 -17.85 -3.05 13.98
C LYS A 44 -18.09 -2.53 12.55
N PRO A 45 -19.06 -3.09 11.80
CA PRO A 45 -19.39 -2.57 10.47
C PRO A 45 -19.88 -1.12 10.52
N ILE A 46 -19.48 -0.36 9.51
CA ILE A 46 -19.98 0.99 9.20
C ILE A 46 -20.99 0.86 8.07
N ILE A 47 -22.12 1.55 8.18
CA ILE A 47 -23.17 1.55 7.16
C ILE A 47 -23.27 2.96 6.59
N ASP A 48 -23.20 3.04 5.27
CA ASP A 48 -23.48 4.25 4.52
C ASP A 48 -24.62 4.01 3.52
N SER A 49 -25.21 5.08 3.00
CA SER A 49 -26.31 4.99 2.04
C SER A 49 -25.91 5.62 0.70
N ILE A 50 -26.21 4.91 -0.38
CA ILE A 50 -25.94 5.31 -1.75
C ILE A 50 -27.22 5.43 -2.57
N GLN A 51 -27.19 6.27 -3.60
CA GLN A 51 -28.28 6.41 -4.57
C GLN A 51 -27.92 5.68 -5.86
N VAL A 52 -28.80 4.77 -6.28
CA VAL A 52 -28.62 3.95 -7.49
C VAL A 52 -29.90 4.01 -8.28
N ASN A 53 -29.88 4.61 -9.47
CA ASN A 53 -31.07 4.76 -10.33
C ASN A 53 -32.29 5.34 -9.58
N GLY A 54 -32.06 6.30 -8.67
CA GLY A 54 -33.10 6.94 -7.87
C GLY A 54 -33.67 6.09 -6.71
N LYS A 55 -33.07 4.93 -6.42
CA LYS A 55 -33.36 4.12 -5.23
C LYS A 55 -32.21 4.22 -4.23
N THR A 56 -32.55 4.26 -2.95
CA THR A 56 -31.59 4.19 -1.86
C THR A 56 -31.20 2.74 -1.58
N PHE A 57 -29.90 2.48 -1.55
CA PHE A 57 -29.31 1.24 -1.04
C PHE A 57 -28.31 1.58 0.06
N ASP A 58 -27.98 0.58 0.87
CA ASP A 58 -26.96 0.68 1.90
C ASP A 58 -25.68 -0.05 1.44
N THR A 59 -24.53 0.50 1.81
CA THR A 59 -23.22 -0.16 1.73
C THR A 59 -22.76 -0.50 3.14
N ILE A 60 -21.96 -1.55 3.25
CA ILE A 60 -21.43 -2.02 4.53
C ILE A 60 -19.92 -2.15 4.43
N GLU A 61 -19.20 -1.46 5.29
CA GLU A 61 -17.75 -1.45 5.28
C GLU A 61 -17.19 -1.94 6.61
N MET A 62 -16.07 -2.65 6.54
CA MET A 62 -15.31 -3.06 7.71
C MET A 62 -13.84 -2.78 7.44
N LYS A 63 -13.16 -2.14 8.39
CA LYS A 63 -11.79 -1.67 8.21
C LYS A 63 -10.86 -2.83 7.83
N GLY A 64 -10.12 -2.67 6.74
CA GLY A 64 -9.13 -3.64 6.26
C GLY A 64 -9.74 -4.90 5.62
N LEU A 65 -11.04 -4.88 5.34
CA LEU A 65 -11.73 -5.94 4.62
C LEU A 65 -12.18 -5.41 3.26
N GLU A 66 -12.34 -6.34 2.34
CA GLU A 66 -12.81 -6.03 1.01
C GLU A 66 -14.29 -6.39 0.83
N ASN A 67 -15.02 -5.68 -0.02
CA ASN A 67 -16.36 -6.12 -0.43
C ASN A 67 -16.33 -6.72 -1.84
N ILE A 68 -16.44 -8.05 -1.89
CA ILE A 68 -16.52 -8.82 -3.12
C ILE A 68 -17.41 -10.04 -2.87
N GLY A 69 -18.04 -10.53 -3.92
CA GLY A 69 -18.99 -11.62 -3.82
C GLY A 69 -19.44 -12.07 -5.19
N LYS A 70 -20.39 -13.01 -5.21
CA LYS A 70 -20.98 -13.47 -6.46
C LYS A 70 -21.82 -12.38 -7.10
N ILE A 71 -21.79 -12.29 -8.42
CA ILE A 71 -22.63 -11.32 -9.15
C ILE A 71 -24.10 -11.52 -8.76
N ASP A 72 -24.80 -10.41 -8.50
CA ASP A 72 -26.20 -10.34 -8.04
C ASP A 72 -26.46 -10.81 -6.59
N GLU A 73 -25.42 -11.13 -5.80
CA GLU A 73 -25.53 -11.32 -4.35
C GLU A 73 -25.27 -10.01 -3.58
N PRO A 74 -25.68 -9.89 -2.30
CA PRO A 74 -25.37 -8.72 -1.48
C PRO A 74 -23.86 -8.47 -1.40
N ASN A 75 -23.43 -7.22 -1.63
CA ASN A 75 -22.02 -6.85 -1.54
C ASN A 75 -21.62 -6.73 -0.06
N LEU A 76 -20.83 -7.69 0.44
CA LEU A 76 -20.53 -7.84 1.86
C LEU A 76 -19.01 -7.97 2.10
N PRO A 77 -18.50 -7.53 3.27
CA PRO A 77 -17.10 -7.68 3.61
C PRO A 77 -16.64 -9.13 3.69
N ILE A 78 -15.43 -9.39 3.20
CA ILE A 78 -14.76 -10.69 3.24
C ILE A 78 -13.28 -10.52 3.63
N LYS A 79 -12.73 -11.57 4.26
CA LYS A 79 -11.30 -11.70 4.55
C LYS A 79 -10.79 -12.98 3.90
N GLY A 80 -9.89 -12.84 2.93
CA GLY A 80 -9.03 -13.94 2.49
C GLY A 80 -8.05 -14.30 3.60
N ALA A 81 -7.99 -15.58 3.95
CA ALA A 81 -7.11 -16.13 4.96
C ALA A 81 -6.19 -17.19 4.36
N TYR A 82 -4.89 -17.07 4.63
CA TYR A 82 -3.82 -17.88 4.06
C TYR A 82 -3.09 -18.57 5.20
N ILE A 83 -3.42 -19.83 5.45
CA ILE A 83 -3.02 -20.55 6.66
C ILE A 83 -2.02 -21.64 6.29
N LEU A 84 -0.77 -21.47 6.73
CA LEU A 84 0.27 -22.49 6.58
C LEU A 84 -0.12 -23.76 7.34
N ILE A 85 -0.10 -24.88 6.63
CA ILE A 85 -0.28 -26.21 7.20
C ILE A 85 1.10 -26.72 7.67
N PRO A 86 1.23 -27.26 8.89
CA PRO A 86 2.47 -27.86 9.35
C PRO A 86 2.97 -28.97 8.42
N MET A 87 4.29 -29.15 8.37
CA MET A 87 4.91 -30.23 7.60
C MET A 87 4.30 -31.61 7.94
N ASP A 88 4.24 -32.50 6.94
CA ASP A 88 3.72 -33.87 7.07
C ASP A 88 2.28 -33.95 7.66
N SER A 89 1.47 -32.93 7.36
CA SER A 89 0.08 -32.82 7.79
C SER A 89 -0.84 -32.39 6.65
N GLU A 90 -2.11 -32.76 6.76
CA GLU A 90 -3.18 -32.34 5.85
C GLU A 90 -4.42 -31.92 6.66
N VAL A 91 -5.29 -31.12 6.04
CA VAL A 91 -6.54 -30.68 6.68
C VAL A 91 -7.54 -31.84 6.72
N LYS A 92 -7.92 -32.23 7.93
CA LYS A 92 -8.95 -33.24 8.18
C LYS A 92 -10.33 -32.63 8.34
N ASP A 93 -10.46 -31.58 9.14
CA ASP A 93 -11.73 -30.89 9.39
C ASP A 93 -11.50 -29.42 9.75
N ILE A 94 -12.51 -28.58 9.51
CA ILE A 94 -12.48 -27.15 9.82
C ILE A 94 -13.73 -26.78 10.61
N THR A 95 -13.54 -26.35 11.86
CA THR A 95 -14.59 -25.84 12.72
C THR A 95 -14.45 -24.33 12.86
N VAL A 96 -15.51 -23.59 12.55
CA VAL A 96 -15.54 -22.13 12.64
C VAL A 96 -16.63 -21.70 13.60
N THR A 97 -16.26 -20.85 14.56
CA THR A 97 -17.20 -20.31 15.55
C THR A 97 -17.06 -18.79 15.65
N GLY A 98 -18.14 -18.12 16.01
CA GLY A 98 -18.14 -16.67 16.20
C GLY A 98 -19.39 -16.22 16.93
N HIS A 99 -19.27 -15.15 17.72
CA HIS A 99 -20.42 -14.57 18.40
C HIS A 99 -21.24 -13.71 17.44
N LYS A 100 -22.38 -14.25 17.02
CA LYS A 100 -23.33 -13.58 16.13
C LYS A 100 -23.98 -12.39 16.84
N THR A 101 -23.82 -11.19 16.29
CA THR A 101 -24.41 -9.96 16.83
C THR A 101 -25.31 -9.32 15.79
N GLU A 102 -26.59 -9.09 16.11
CA GLU A 102 -27.50 -8.36 15.22
C GLU A 102 -27.19 -6.87 15.24
N LEU A 103 -27.00 -6.27 14.07
CA LEU A 103 -26.90 -4.83 13.92
C LEU A 103 -28.31 -4.24 13.93
N SER A 104 -28.61 -3.38 14.91
CA SER A 104 -29.93 -2.77 15.02
C SER A 104 -30.31 -1.98 13.77
N GLY A 105 -31.47 -2.27 13.18
CA GLY A 105 -31.98 -1.57 12.01
C GLY A 105 -32.54 -2.53 10.97
N LYS A 106 -32.93 -1.97 9.82
CA LYS A 106 -33.28 -2.72 8.61
C LYS A 106 -32.59 -2.06 7.44
N TYR A 107 -31.90 -2.85 6.64
CA TYR A 107 -30.97 -2.39 5.63
C TYR A 107 -31.30 -2.99 4.27
N ASN A 108 -31.05 -2.22 3.22
CA ASN A 108 -31.24 -2.61 1.83
C ASN A 108 -29.88 -2.65 1.14
N ILE A 109 -29.11 -3.72 1.38
CA ILE A 109 -27.71 -3.79 0.96
C ILE A 109 -27.61 -3.86 -0.56
N ASN A 110 -26.77 -3.01 -1.16
CA ASN A 110 -26.52 -3.04 -2.60
C ASN A 110 -25.89 -4.37 -3.04
N LEU A 111 -26.18 -4.80 -4.27
CA LEU A 111 -25.67 -6.05 -4.81
C LEU A 111 -24.29 -5.86 -5.47
N VAL A 112 -23.51 -6.93 -5.52
CA VAL A 112 -22.35 -7.05 -6.41
C VAL A 112 -22.86 -6.93 -7.84
N ARG A 113 -22.33 -5.97 -8.61
CA ARG A 113 -22.85 -5.65 -9.94
C ARG A 113 -22.06 -6.32 -11.04
N LYS A 114 -22.78 -6.67 -12.11
CA LYS A 114 -22.20 -6.95 -13.41
C LYS A 114 -21.70 -5.66 -14.06
N THR A 115 -20.64 -5.77 -14.85
CA THR A 115 -20.02 -4.67 -15.61
C THR A 115 -20.93 -4.07 -16.69
N ASP A 116 -22.08 -4.67 -17.01
CA ASP A 116 -23.06 -4.16 -17.98
C ASP A 116 -24.32 -3.59 -17.30
N MET A 117 -24.65 -2.33 -17.64
CA MET A 117 -25.73 -1.52 -17.05
C MET A 117 -27.17 -2.02 -17.22
N THR A 118 -27.42 -3.14 -17.91
CA THR A 118 -28.80 -3.62 -18.09
C THR A 118 -29.14 -4.61 -16.98
N TYR A 119 -29.75 -4.12 -15.91
CA TYR A 119 -30.32 -4.98 -14.87
C TYR A 119 -31.82 -4.75 -14.68
N ASP A 120 -32.57 -5.85 -14.83
CA ASP A 120 -33.96 -6.04 -14.42
C ASP A 120 -33.92 -6.88 -13.11
N PRO A 121 -34.82 -6.67 -12.14
CA PRO A 121 -34.58 -7.05 -10.75
C PRO A 121 -34.64 -8.57 -10.56
N ILE A 122 -33.52 -9.21 -10.21
CA ILE A 122 -33.60 -10.50 -9.52
C ILE A 122 -34.15 -10.23 -8.13
N ASN A 123 -35.12 -11.05 -7.76
CA ASN A 123 -35.90 -10.92 -6.54
C ASN A 123 -35.13 -11.38 -5.29
N ILE A 124 -33.85 -11.00 -5.17
CA ILE A 124 -33.01 -11.41 -4.04
C ILE A 124 -33.52 -10.82 -2.74
N TYR A 125 -34.10 -9.61 -2.77
CA TYR A 125 -34.70 -8.94 -1.62
C TYR A 125 -35.99 -9.58 -1.09
N GLU A 126 -36.59 -10.54 -1.79
CA GLU A 126 -37.71 -11.35 -1.26
C GLU A 126 -37.25 -12.72 -0.74
N LYS A 127 -35.95 -13.03 -0.79
CA LYS A 127 -35.42 -14.31 -0.31
C LYS A 127 -35.21 -14.30 1.20
N ASN A 128 -35.83 -15.25 1.88
CA ASN A 128 -35.63 -15.54 3.30
C ASN A 128 -34.43 -16.47 3.52
N GLN A 129 -33.22 -16.00 3.18
CA GLN A 129 -31.98 -16.74 3.36
C GLN A 129 -30.89 -15.78 3.88
N LEU A 130 -29.90 -16.32 4.60
CA LEU A 130 -28.70 -15.58 4.96
C LEU A 130 -27.69 -15.63 3.81
N TYR A 131 -27.11 -14.47 3.51
CA TYR A 131 -26.04 -14.29 2.54
C TYR A 131 -24.77 -13.80 3.26
N PRO A 132 -23.63 -14.47 3.07
CA PRO A 132 -23.54 -15.88 2.68
C PRO A 132 -24.17 -16.77 3.77
N GLU A 133 -24.53 -18.01 3.42
CA GLU A 133 -25.15 -18.96 4.35
C GLU A 133 -24.18 -19.39 5.45
N ASN A 134 -22.92 -19.59 5.10
CA ASN A 134 -21.83 -19.94 6.00
C ASN A 134 -20.95 -18.72 6.27
N ILE A 135 -20.34 -18.67 7.46
CA ILE A 135 -19.39 -17.60 7.83
C ILE A 135 -17.96 -17.86 7.34
N TYR A 136 -17.76 -18.93 6.57
CA TYR A 136 -16.54 -19.21 5.85
C TYR A 136 -16.81 -20.10 4.61
N GLU A 137 -15.87 -20.07 3.67
CA GLU A 137 -15.79 -20.94 2.50
C GLU A 137 -14.35 -21.47 2.40
N LYS A 138 -14.18 -22.79 2.24
CA LYS A 138 -12.87 -23.37 1.91
C LYS A 138 -12.65 -23.20 0.42
N ILE A 139 -11.56 -22.53 0.04
CA ILE A 139 -11.16 -22.37 -1.35
C ILE A 139 -10.42 -23.62 -1.80
N ASP A 140 -9.16 -23.77 -1.41
CA ASP A 140 -8.41 -25.00 -1.58
C ASP A 140 -7.15 -25.01 -0.68
N VAL A 141 -6.33 -26.05 -0.80
CA VAL A 141 -4.95 -26.07 -0.34
C VAL A 141 -4.04 -25.94 -1.55
N PHE A 142 -3.27 -24.85 -1.58
CA PHE A 142 -2.25 -24.59 -2.60
C PHE A 142 -0.86 -24.84 -2.01
N SER A 143 0.15 -24.94 -2.86
CA SER A 143 1.55 -25.08 -2.48
C SER A 143 2.29 -23.81 -2.92
N PHE A 144 3.07 -23.22 -2.02
CA PHE A 144 4.07 -22.22 -2.39
C PHE A 144 5.44 -22.84 -2.13
N ARG A 145 6.19 -23.20 -3.17
CA ARG A 145 7.54 -23.78 -2.99
C ARG A 145 7.53 -25.01 -2.06
N GLY A 146 6.46 -25.80 -2.12
CA GLY A 146 6.22 -26.98 -1.30
C GLY A 146 5.68 -26.70 0.12
N TYR A 147 5.50 -25.44 0.51
CA TYR A 147 4.77 -25.08 1.74
C TYR A 147 3.27 -25.08 1.46
N ASN A 148 2.53 -25.98 2.09
CA ASN A 148 1.09 -26.10 1.87
C ASN A 148 0.31 -25.00 2.61
N ILE A 149 -0.49 -24.24 1.87
CA ILE A 149 -1.28 -23.11 2.37
C ILE A 149 -2.76 -23.40 2.16
N LEU A 150 -3.50 -23.51 3.25
CA LEU A 150 -4.96 -23.54 3.23
C LEU A 150 -5.48 -22.13 2.98
N VAL A 151 -6.20 -21.93 1.88
CA VAL A 151 -6.85 -20.66 1.56
C VAL A 151 -8.34 -20.74 1.91
N LEU A 152 -8.80 -19.80 2.73
CA LEU A 152 -10.19 -19.66 3.14
C LEU A 152 -10.70 -18.26 2.82
N ASN A 153 -12.00 -18.18 2.56
CA ASN A 153 -12.74 -16.93 2.57
C ASN A 153 -13.55 -16.87 3.86
N ILE A 154 -13.35 -15.82 4.68
CA ILE A 154 -14.06 -15.62 5.96
C ILE A 154 -15.08 -14.50 5.79
N HIS A 155 -16.31 -14.74 6.24
CA HIS A 155 -17.44 -13.82 6.10
C HIS A 155 -17.88 -13.28 7.47
N PRO A 156 -17.35 -12.14 7.92
CA PRO A 156 -17.69 -11.54 9.21
C PRO A 156 -19.06 -10.86 9.23
N VAL A 157 -19.79 -10.87 8.11
CA VAL A 157 -21.13 -10.31 7.98
C VAL A 157 -22.03 -11.32 7.29
N GLN A 158 -23.25 -11.47 7.81
CA GLN A 158 -24.35 -12.14 7.12
C GLN A 158 -25.53 -11.17 6.99
N TYR A 159 -26.21 -11.20 5.86
CA TYR A 159 -27.38 -10.38 5.58
C TYR A 159 -28.59 -11.23 5.20
N SER A 160 -29.76 -10.89 5.72
CA SER A 160 -31.03 -11.48 5.30
C SER A 160 -31.83 -10.45 4.48
N PRO A 161 -31.95 -10.62 3.15
CA PRO A 161 -32.58 -9.63 2.29
C PRO A 161 -34.07 -9.38 2.58
N GLU A 162 -34.87 -10.43 2.81
CA GLU A 162 -36.31 -10.28 3.10
C GLU A 162 -36.57 -9.48 4.39
N SER A 163 -35.81 -9.75 5.46
CA SER A 163 -36.01 -9.07 6.74
C SER A 163 -35.26 -7.73 6.83
N GLY A 164 -34.22 -7.55 6.02
CA GLY A 164 -33.27 -6.44 6.07
C GLY A 164 -32.29 -6.53 7.24
N GLN A 165 -32.18 -7.68 7.91
CA GLN A 165 -31.33 -7.83 9.10
C GLN A 165 -29.87 -8.12 8.71
N ILE A 166 -28.96 -7.45 9.41
CA ILE A 166 -27.52 -7.69 9.32
C ILE A 166 -27.06 -8.33 10.63
N PHE A 167 -26.24 -9.36 10.51
CA PHE A 167 -25.52 -9.97 11.60
C PHE A 167 -24.03 -9.82 11.34
N TYR A 168 -23.27 -9.43 12.36
CA TYR A 168 -21.83 -9.33 12.27
C TYR A 168 -21.15 -10.09 13.40
N TYR A 169 -19.89 -10.42 13.15
CA TYR A 169 -19.04 -11.19 14.05
C TYR A 169 -17.82 -10.35 14.39
N GLY A 170 -17.74 -9.82 15.62
CA GLY A 170 -16.58 -9.04 16.07
C GLY A 170 -15.31 -9.87 16.18
N SER A 171 -15.44 -11.19 16.29
CA SER A 171 -14.35 -12.14 16.11
C SER A 171 -14.87 -13.48 15.58
N ILE A 172 -14.06 -14.14 14.76
CA ILE A 172 -14.27 -15.50 14.28
C ILE A 172 -13.04 -16.33 14.67
N GLU A 173 -13.29 -17.48 15.31
CA GLU A 173 -12.27 -18.45 15.71
C GLU A 173 -12.36 -19.67 14.79
N ILE A 174 -11.24 -20.01 14.17
CA ILE A 174 -11.08 -21.14 13.25
C ILE A 174 -10.19 -22.18 13.92
N SER A 175 -10.72 -23.38 14.08
CA SER A 175 -10.00 -24.59 14.52
C SER A 175 -9.89 -25.53 13.33
N ILE A 176 -8.67 -25.91 12.97
CA ILE A 176 -8.36 -26.81 11.86
C ILE A 176 -7.81 -28.10 12.45
N GLU A 177 -8.57 -29.19 12.37
CA GLU A 177 -8.08 -30.51 12.73
C GLU A 177 -7.18 -31.05 11.61
N LEU A 178 -6.04 -31.63 11.98
CA LEU A 178 -5.05 -32.17 11.05
C LEU A 178 -5.00 -33.71 11.12
N SER A 179 -4.78 -34.36 9.98
CA SER A 179 -4.27 -35.74 9.92
C SER A 179 -2.78 -35.73 9.59
N THR A 180 -2.07 -36.77 10.04
CA THR A 180 -0.68 -36.99 9.66
C THR A 180 -0.68 -37.64 8.29
N THR A 181 0.05 -37.06 7.35
CA THR A 181 0.19 -37.60 5.99
C THR A 181 1.63 -37.47 5.53
N SER A 182 2.05 -38.30 4.57
CA SER A 182 3.32 -38.03 3.87
C SER A 182 2.99 -37.04 2.78
N VAL A 183 3.30 -35.76 3.02
CA VAL A 183 3.16 -34.73 1.99
C VAL A 183 4.28 -34.89 0.97
N ASP A 184 4.00 -34.59 -0.30
CA ASP A 184 5.03 -34.52 -1.32
C ASP A 184 6.04 -33.40 -0.98
N LYS A 185 7.33 -33.75 -0.98
CA LYS A 185 8.43 -32.83 -0.63
C LYS A 185 9.23 -32.42 -1.86
N GLN A 186 8.77 -32.76 -3.06
CA GLN A 186 9.46 -32.49 -4.32
C GLN A 186 9.91 -31.05 -4.45
N TYR A 187 9.03 -30.09 -4.12
CA TYR A 187 9.29 -28.66 -4.30
C TYR A 187 9.87 -27.96 -3.07
N LEU A 188 10.04 -28.67 -1.94
CA LEU A 188 10.59 -28.10 -0.71
C LEU A 188 12.13 -28.03 -0.77
N ARG A 189 12.65 -26.82 -0.63
CA ARG A 189 14.10 -26.53 -0.73
C ARG A 189 14.75 -26.14 0.61
N PHE A 190 13.95 -25.69 1.57
CA PHE A 190 14.39 -25.23 2.89
C PHE A 190 15.39 -24.06 2.83
N LEU A 191 15.17 -23.12 1.91
CA LEU A 191 15.99 -21.92 1.78
C LEU A 191 15.42 -20.78 2.64
N GLU A 192 16.30 -19.98 3.24
CA GLU A 192 15.90 -18.80 4.04
C GLU A 192 15.07 -17.81 3.21
N LYS A 193 15.46 -17.60 1.94
CA LYS A 193 14.74 -16.74 0.97
C LYS A 193 13.30 -17.21 0.65
N ASP A 194 13.05 -18.52 0.74
CA ASP A 194 11.69 -19.07 0.58
C ASP A 194 10.80 -18.69 1.77
N GLU A 195 11.35 -18.81 2.98
CA GLU A 195 10.64 -18.44 4.21
C GLU A 195 10.38 -16.93 4.28
N GLU A 196 11.35 -16.10 3.90
CA GLU A 196 11.18 -14.64 3.86
C GLU A 196 10.03 -14.20 2.94
N THR A 197 9.80 -14.90 1.84
CA THR A 197 8.67 -14.62 0.93
C THR A 197 7.37 -15.22 1.47
N LEU A 198 7.40 -16.46 1.98
CA LEU A 198 6.25 -17.13 2.59
C LEU A 198 5.64 -16.30 3.72
N LEU A 199 6.47 -15.67 4.56
CA LEU A 199 6.03 -14.82 5.68
C LEU A 199 5.20 -13.60 5.23
N LYS A 200 5.30 -13.18 3.96
CA LYS A 200 4.48 -12.11 3.38
C LYS A 200 3.09 -12.60 2.93
N ILE A 201 2.91 -13.92 2.83
CA ILE A 201 1.68 -14.55 2.32
C ILE A 201 0.79 -15.05 3.46
N ILE A 202 1.38 -15.62 4.52
CA ILE A 202 0.64 -16.39 5.53
C ILE A 202 0.20 -15.58 6.76
N ASP A 203 -0.93 -15.97 7.36
CA ASP A 203 -1.49 -15.34 8.56
C ASP A 203 -0.97 -15.95 9.89
N ASN A 204 -0.27 -17.09 9.85
CA ASN A 204 0.20 -17.87 11.03
C ASN A 204 1.72 -18.21 10.97
N PRO A 205 2.60 -17.20 11.04
CA PRO A 205 4.04 -17.37 10.84
C PRO A 205 4.72 -18.32 11.84
N GLU A 206 4.14 -18.55 13.01
CA GLU A 206 4.68 -19.48 14.00
C GLU A 206 4.77 -20.94 13.51
N VAL A 207 3.97 -21.32 12.50
CA VAL A 207 3.95 -22.68 11.93
C VAL A 207 5.17 -22.97 11.06
N VAL A 208 5.88 -21.95 10.57
CA VAL A 208 7.09 -22.10 9.74
C VAL A 208 8.14 -22.98 10.45
N SER A 209 8.25 -22.84 11.78
CA SER A 209 9.16 -23.65 12.60
C SER A 209 8.97 -25.18 12.48
N SER A 210 7.80 -25.64 12.02
CA SER A 210 7.55 -27.06 11.75
C SER A 210 8.39 -27.62 10.59
N TYR A 211 8.94 -26.76 9.73
CA TYR A 211 9.77 -27.12 8.57
C TYR A 211 11.28 -27.10 8.86
N HIS A 212 11.74 -26.51 9.98
CA HIS A 212 13.18 -26.26 10.26
C HIS A 212 14.04 -27.49 10.61
N ASN A 213 13.43 -28.66 10.88
CA ASN A 213 14.16 -29.83 11.39
C ASN A 213 14.55 -30.84 10.29
N GLN A 214 14.60 -30.44 9.02
CA GLN A 214 14.85 -31.34 7.89
C GLN A 214 16.02 -30.84 7.03
N GLU A 215 16.76 -31.77 6.43
CA GLU A 215 17.91 -31.46 5.58
C GLU A 215 17.43 -30.95 4.21
N SER A 216 18.14 -29.98 3.64
CA SER A 216 17.86 -29.45 2.31
C SER A 216 18.10 -30.51 1.23
N ASN A 217 17.20 -30.61 0.26
CA ASN A 217 17.36 -31.45 -0.93
C ASN A 217 18.32 -30.83 -1.97
N ILE A 218 18.72 -29.57 -1.78
CA ILE A 218 19.67 -28.90 -2.67
C ILE A 218 21.06 -29.48 -2.45
N ASP A 219 21.74 -29.80 -3.55
CA ASP A 219 23.14 -30.21 -3.50
C ASP A 219 23.98 -29.03 -3.00
N THR A 220 24.33 -29.02 -1.72
CA THR A 220 25.20 -27.99 -1.10
C THR A 220 26.60 -27.89 -1.73
N SER A 221 26.97 -28.78 -2.65
CA SER A 221 28.17 -28.66 -3.49
C SER A 221 27.95 -27.89 -4.80
N ALA A 222 26.70 -27.71 -5.22
CA ALA A 222 26.29 -26.75 -6.25
C ALA A 222 26.14 -25.34 -5.63
N SER A 223 26.48 -24.31 -6.41
CA SER A 223 26.21 -22.93 -6.00
C SER A 223 24.70 -22.68 -6.06
N ASP A 224 24.13 -22.10 -5.00
CA ASP A 224 22.76 -21.55 -5.02
C ASP A 224 22.69 -20.51 -6.16
N MET A 225 21.66 -20.63 -6.99
CA MET A 225 21.41 -19.75 -8.15
C MET A 225 20.11 -18.99 -7.89
N ASP A 226 20.05 -17.75 -8.36
CA ASP A 226 18.87 -16.89 -8.22
C ASP A 226 18.09 -16.83 -9.54
N LEU A 227 18.80 -16.66 -10.66
CA LEU A 227 18.23 -16.47 -11.99
C LEU A 227 18.71 -17.54 -12.98
N LEU A 228 17.76 -18.18 -13.66
CA LEU A 228 17.99 -18.97 -14.86
C LEU A 228 17.61 -18.16 -16.11
N ILE A 229 18.56 -17.98 -17.02
CA ILE A 229 18.32 -17.46 -18.37
C ILE A 229 18.25 -18.63 -19.34
N ILE A 230 17.13 -18.79 -20.06
CA ILE A 230 16.99 -19.77 -21.15
C ILE A 230 17.02 -19.00 -22.47
N THR A 231 17.92 -19.34 -23.39
CA THR A 231 18.09 -18.58 -24.64
C THR A 231 18.60 -19.44 -25.79
N LYS A 232 18.75 -18.88 -26.99
CA LYS A 232 19.40 -19.57 -28.12
C LYS A 232 20.93 -19.49 -28.01
N ASP A 233 21.63 -20.45 -28.60
CA ASP A 233 23.10 -20.44 -28.65
C ASP A 233 23.67 -19.15 -29.23
N GLU A 234 23.00 -18.60 -30.25
CA GLU A 234 23.39 -17.36 -30.94
C GLU A 234 23.32 -16.14 -30.01
N PHE A 235 22.37 -16.12 -29.07
CA PHE A 235 22.13 -15.01 -28.15
C PHE A 235 22.90 -15.14 -26.83
N LYS A 236 23.43 -16.33 -26.53
CA LYS A 236 24.20 -16.62 -25.30
C LYS A 236 25.25 -15.56 -25.00
N SER A 237 26.01 -15.13 -26.00
CA SER A 237 27.07 -14.13 -25.81
C SER A 237 26.56 -12.76 -25.38
N GLY A 238 25.38 -12.35 -25.84
CA GLY A 238 24.74 -11.12 -25.42
C GLY A 238 24.23 -11.21 -23.97
N PHE A 239 23.51 -12.30 -23.65
CA PHE A 239 23.02 -12.54 -22.28
C PHE A 239 24.14 -12.82 -21.27
N GLN A 240 25.32 -13.28 -21.70
CA GLN A 240 26.50 -13.40 -20.83
C GLN A 240 26.86 -12.05 -20.20
N THR A 241 26.68 -10.94 -20.92
CA THR A 241 26.93 -9.60 -20.37
C THR A 241 26.00 -9.28 -19.20
N LEU A 242 24.72 -9.65 -19.32
CA LEU A 242 23.73 -9.47 -18.24
C LEU A 242 24.02 -10.39 -17.06
N SER A 243 24.30 -11.67 -17.33
CA SER A 243 24.68 -12.65 -16.30
C SER A 243 25.94 -12.22 -15.54
N ASP A 244 26.99 -11.76 -16.23
CA ASP A 244 28.20 -11.26 -15.58
C ASP A 244 27.92 -10.02 -14.72
N PHE A 245 27.04 -9.12 -15.18
CA PHE A 245 26.64 -7.94 -14.42
C PHE A 245 25.88 -8.31 -13.14
N HIS A 246 24.98 -9.29 -13.21
CA HIS A 246 24.26 -9.84 -12.06
C HIS A 246 25.17 -10.61 -11.10
N ASN A 247 26.05 -11.47 -11.60
CA ASN A 247 27.03 -12.17 -10.76
C ASN A 247 27.92 -11.18 -10.00
N ASN A 248 28.34 -10.08 -10.64
CA ASN A 248 29.14 -9.03 -9.98
C ASN A 248 28.37 -8.25 -8.89
N ARG A 249 27.04 -8.31 -8.88
CA ARG A 249 26.19 -7.67 -7.86
C ARG A 249 25.67 -8.65 -6.81
N GLY A 250 26.05 -9.92 -6.88
CA GLY A 250 25.63 -10.97 -5.95
C GLY A 250 24.27 -11.59 -6.28
N LEU A 251 23.83 -11.51 -7.54
CA LEU A 251 22.67 -12.24 -8.04
C LEU A 251 23.19 -13.36 -8.95
N GLU A 252 23.30 -14.56 -8.39
CA GLU A 252 23.95 -15.70 -9.07
C GLU A 252 23.07 -16.16 -10.24
N THR A 253 23.62 -16.06 -11.45
CA THR A 253 22.89 -16.22 -12.71
C THR A 253 23.50 -17.32 -13.55
N MET A 254 22.67 -18.26 -13.98
CA MET A 254 23.04 -19.31 -14.92
C MET A 254 22.37 -19.11 -16.29
N ILE A 255 23.05 -19.55 -17.35
CA ILE A 255 22.52 -19.50 -18.73
C ILE A 255 22.47 -20.93 -19.31
N THR A 256 21.29 -21.30 -19.77
CA THR A 256 21.03 -22.54 -20.52
C THR A 256 20.62 -22.21 -21.93
N THR A 257 21.14 -22.96 -22.91
CA THR A 257 20.77 -22.76 -24.31
C THR A 257 19.84 -23.83 -24.83
N LEU A 258 19.06 -23.50 -25.87
CA LEU A 258 18.10 -24.42 -26.49
C LEU A 258 18.74 -25.70 -27.07
N SER A 259 20.07 -25.75 -27.26
CA SER A 259 20.77 -26.98 -27.65
C SER A 259 20.78 -28.07 -26.57
N GLU A 260 20.45 -27.72 -25.31
CA GLU A 260 20.40 -28.66 -24.19
C GLU A 260 19.09 -29.48 -24.16
N PHE A 261 18.10 -29.13 -24.99
CA PHE A 261 16.80 -29.81 -25.04
C PHE A 261 16.64 -30.62 -26.34
N ASP A 262 15.87 -31.71 -26.26
CA ASP A 262 15.63 -32.59 -27.40
C ASP A 262 14.59 -32.03 -28.40
N SER A 263 13.54 -31.35 -27.91
CA SER A 263 12.41 -30.88 -28.76
C SER A 263 11.90 -29.46 -28.49
N ASN A 264 12.46 -28.73 -27.51
CA ASN A 264 12.06 -27.36 -27.14
C ASN A 264 10.54 -27.17 -26.96
N THR A 265 9.81 -28.21 -26.55
CA THR A 265 8.38 -28.06 -26.26
C THR A 265 8.18 -27.25 -24.96
N PRO A 266 7.02 -26.62 -24.75
CA PRO A 266 6.73 -25.97 -23.47
C PRO A 266 6.94 -26.93 -22.28
N GLU A 267 6.57 -28.19 -22.42
CA GLU A 267 6.79 -29.22 -21.40
C GLU A 267 8.28 -29.50 -21.16
N ASP A 268 9.11 -29.62 -22.21
CA ASP A 268 10.55 -29.85 -22.05
C ASP A 268 11.22 -28.70 -21.28
N ILE A 269 10.85 -27.47 -21.62
CA ILE A 269 11.36 -26.25 -20.98
C ILE A 269 10.88 -26.19 -19.52
N LYS A 270 9.60 -26.45 -19.27
CA LYS A 270 9.04 -26.46 -17.91
C LYS A 270 9.70 -27.53 -17.02
N ASN A 271 9.89 -28.74 -17.54
CA ASN A 271 10.55 -29.83 -16.81
C ASN A 271 12.00 -29.47 -16.46
N TYR A 272 12.70 -28.75 -17.36
CA TYR A 272 14.04 -28.26 -17.06
C TYR A 272 14.04 -27.16 -16.00
N ILE A 273 13.10 -26.21 -16.08
CA ILE A 273 12.93 -25.16 -15.06
C ILE A 273 12.67 -25.81 -13.69
N GLU A 274 11.76 -26.77 -13.63
CA GLU A 274 11.45 -27.53 -12.42
C GLU A 274 12.68 -28.27 -11.86
N SER A 275 13.43 -28.97 -12.72
CA SER A 275 14.67 -29.62 -12.32
C SER A 275 15.70 -28.62 -11.78
N THR A 276 15.78 -27.43 -12.39
CA THR A 276 16.72 -26.38 -11.99
C THR A 276 16.29 -25.75 -10.66
N TYR A 277 14.99 -25.51 -10.48
CA TYR A 277 14.40 -25.04 -9.23
C TYR A 277 14.73 -25.98 -8.07
N ASN A 278 14.55 -27.29 -8.26
CA ASN A 278 14.83 -28.30 -7.24
C ASN A 278 16.34 -28.48 -6.96
N SER A 279 17.18 -28.31 -7.99
CA SER A 279 18.62 -28.57 -7.88
C SER A 279 19.45 -27.38 -7.42
N PHE A 280 19.03 -26.16 -7.77
CA PHE A 280 19.86 -24.95 -7.64
C PHE A 280 19.18 -23.80 -6.90
N GLY A 281 17.90 -23.90 -6.52
CA GLY A 281 17.31 -22.84 -5.69
C GLY A 281 16.86 -21.58 -6.43
N ILE A 282 16.72 -21.62 -7.77
CA ILE A 282 16.30 -20.45 -8.57
C ILE A 282 14.95 -19.88 -8.13
N GLU A 283 14.83 -18.56 -8.15
CA GLU A 283 13.58 -17.83 -7.88
C GLU A 283 13.04 -17.13 -9.12
N TYR A 284 13.90 -16.96 -10.12
CA TYR A 284 13.62 -16.20 -11.32
C TYR A 284 13.97 -16.98 -12.58
N VAL A 285 13.16 -16.81 -13.62
CA VAL A 285 13.45 -17.26 -14.98
C VAL A 285 13.30 -16.11 -15.96
N LEU A 286 14.34 -15.90 -16.78
CA LEU A 286 14.29 -15.01 -17.94
C LEU A 286 14.31 -15.85 -19.23
N LEU A 287 13.21 -15.79 -19.98
CA LEU A 287 13.10 -16.38 -21.30
C LEU A 287 13.69 -15.41 -22.33
N GLY A 288 14.89 -15.68 -22.80
CA GLY A 288 15.69 -14.82 -23.67
C GLY A 288 15.58 -15.15 -25.15
N ALA A 289 14.36 -15.32 -25.66
CA ALA A 289 14.03 -15.40 -27.09
C ALA A 289 12.52 -15.22 -27.27
N ASP A 290 12.07 -14.92 -28.49
CA ASP A 290 10.65 -14.84 -28.80
C ASP A 290 9.96 -16.23 -28.98
N VAL A 291 8.62 -16.23 -29.13
CA VAL A 291 7.73 -17.40 -29.11
C VAL A 291 8.08 -18.49 -30.13
N PRO A 292 8.54 -18.20 -31.36
CA PRO A 292 8.91 -19.27 -32.30
C PRO A 292 10.05 -20.18 -31.79
N GLU A 293 10.85 -19.67 -30.84
CA GLU A 293 12.06 -20.32 -30.35
C GLU A 293 11.85 -20.87 -28.92
N ILE A 294 11.24 -20.06 -28.05
CA ILE A 294 10.79 -20.48 -26.72
C ILE A 294 9.26 -20.40 -26.69
N PRO A 295 8.56 -21.49 -27.00
CA PRO A 295 7.11 -21.48 -27.13
C PRO A 295 6.42 -21.17 -25.81
N VAL A 296 5.12 -20.89 -25.89
CA VAL A 296 4.25 -20.65 -24.74
C VAL A 296 3.28 -21.81 -24.54
N ASN A 297 2.78 -21.97 -23.32
CA ASN A 297 1.56 -22.74 -23.12
C ASN A 297 0.34 -21.82 -23.22
N TYR A 298 -0.74 -22.35 -23.81
CA TYR A 298 -2.01 -21.62 -23.96
C TYR A 298 -2.99 -22.05 -22.87
N MET A 299 -3.42 -21.09 -22.08
CA MET A 299 -4.41 -21.28 -21.02
C MET A 299 -5.80 -20.92 -21.54
N GLU A 300 -6.78 -21.81 -21.34
CA GLU A 300 -8.16 -21.54 -21.71
C GLU A 300 -8.88 -20.85 -20.55
N ALA A 301 -9.42 -19.64 -20.78
CA ALA A 301 -10.20 -18.91 -19.78
C ALA A 301 -11.41 -18.20 -20.41
N TYR A 302 -12.45 -17.95 -19.61
CA TYR A 302 -13.69 -17.34 -20.10
C TYR A 302 -13.59 -15.81 -20.11
N ASN A 303 -13.83 -15.20 -21.27
CA ASN A 303 -13.95 -13.75 -21.39
C ASN A 303 -15.44 -13.34 -21.30
N PRO A 304 -15.86 -12.66 -20.22
CA PRO A 304 -17.26 -12.26 -20.02
C PRO A 304 -17.69 -11.13 -20.96
N ALA A 305 -16.76 -10.28 -21.41
CA ALA A 305 -17.04 -9.20 -22.35
C ALA A 305 -17.40 -9.74 -23.74
N LEU A 306 -16.70 -10.80 -24.17
CA LEU A 306 -16.96 -11.47 -25.46
C LEU A 306 -17.91 -12.67 -25.37
N LYS A 307 -18.22 -13.13 -24.15
CA LYS A 307 -19.06 -14.30 -23.86
C LYS A 307 -18.54 -15.59 -24.53
N LYS A 308 -17.22 -15.77 -24.59
CA LYS A 308 -16.55 -16.95 -25.16
C LYS A 308 -15.30 -17.31 -24.34
N TYR A 309 -14.85 -18.54 -24.47
CA TYR A 309 -13.52 -18.94 -24.03
C TYR A 309 -12.46 -18.48 -25.04
N GLU A 310 -11.29 -18.12 -24.55
CA GLU A 310 -10.13 -17.74 -25.36
C GLU A 310 -8.88 -18.50 -24.92
N LEU A 311 -7.95 -18.66 -25.86
CA LEU A 311 -6.62 -19.21 -25.60
C LEU A 311 -5.65 -18.06 -25.31
N ILE A 312 -5.11 -18.07 -24.09
CA ILE A 312 -4.24 -17.04 -23.55
C ILE A 312 -2.80 -17.56 -23.52
N PRO A 313 -1.85 -17.00 -24.28
CA PRO A 313 -0.45 -17.36 -24.19
C PRO A 313 0.08 -16.85 -22.86
N SER A 314 0.71 -17.73 -22.09
CA SER A 314 1.09 -17.45 -20.71
C SER A 314 2.46 -18.01 -20.38
N ASP A 315 3.41 -17.11 -20.13
CA ASP A 315 4.69 -17.47 -19.51
C ASP A 315 4.54 -17.75 -18.01
N GLN A 316 3.47 -17.25 -17.37
CA GLN A 316 3.16 -17.57 -15.98
C GLN A 316 3.10 -19.08 -15.74
N TRP A 317 2.65 -19.84 -16.74
CA TRP A 317 2.58 -21.30 -16.68
C TRP A 317 3.93 -21.99 -16.42
N TYR A 318 5.04 -21.37 -16.85
CA TYR A 318 6.39 -21.85 -16.52
C TYR A 318 6.76 -21.65 -15.05
N GLY A 319 6.19 -20.63 -14.40
CA GLY A 319 6.43 -20.32 -13.00
C GLY A 319 5.61 -21.16 -12.02
N ASN A 320 4.47 -21.69 -12.46
CA ASN A 320 3.61 -22.61 -11.71
C ASN A 320 4.11 -24.04 -11.91
N VAL A 321 5.25 -24.40 -11.31
CA VAL A 321 5.93 -25.66 -11.65
C VAL A 321 5.16 -26.87 -11.15
N ASP A 322 4.44 -26.74 -10.02
CA ASP A 322 3.63 -27.82 -9.45
C ASP A 322 2.22 -27.94 -10.09
N GLY A 323 1.83 -26.94 -10.89
CA GLY A 323 0.60 -26.91 -11.67
C GLY A 323 -0.61 -26.27 -10.98
N ASP A 324 -0.47 -25.74 -9.76
CA ASP A 324 -1.53 -24.96 -9.12
C ASP A 324 -1.50 -23.47 -9.52
N LEU A 325 -2.21 -22.57 -8.81
CA LEU A 325 -2.29 -21.13 -9.12
C LEU A 325 -1.29 -20.26 -8.35
N ILE A 326 -0.62 -20.80 -7.34
CA ILE A 326 0.52 -20.16 -6.69
C ILE A 326 1.76 -20.52 -7.50
N PRO A 327 2.46 -19.54 -8.10
CA PRO A 327 3.74 -19.82 -8.72
C PRO A 327 4.86 -20.00 -7.69
N GLU A 328 5.83 -20.84 -8.03
CA GLU A 328 7.10 -20.99 -7.32
C GLU A 328 8.12 -19.95 -7.77
N ILE A 329 8.07 -19.58 -9.05
CA ILE A 329 9.12 -18.82 -9.76
C ILE A 329 8.52 -17.60 -10.45
N ALA A 330 9.20 -16.47 -10.33
CA ALA A 330 8.87 -15.26 -11.08
C ALA A 330 9.45 -15.34 -12.50
N VAL A 331 8.60 -15.17 -13.51
CA VAL A 331 8.99 -15.31 -14.93
C VAL A 331 8.91 -13.96 -15.64
N GLY A 332 9.95 -13.66 -16.43
CA GLY A 332 9.95 -12.58 -17.40
C GLY A 332 10.47 -13.06 -18.75
N ARG A 333 10.14 -12.33 -19.83
CA ARG A 333 10.59 -12.63 -21.19
C ARG A 333 11.28 -11.43 -21.81
N ALA A 334 12.41 -11.66 -22.46
CA ALA A 334 12.97 -10.77 -23.47
C ALA A 334 12.63 -11.35 -24.86
N CYS A 335 11.61 -10.80 -25.52
CA CYS A 335 11.18 -11.21 -26.85
C CYS A 335 12.18 -10.74 -27.91
N VAL A 336 13.30 -11.44 -28.04
CA VAL A 336 14.41 -11.06 -28.92
C VAL A 336 14.48 -11.98 -30.13
N ASP A 337 14.59 -11.40 -31.33
CA ASP A 337 14.70 -12.14 -32.59
C ASP A 337 16.12 -12.16 -33.15
N ASP A 338 16.93 -11.17 -32.77
CA ASP A 338 18.32 -11.07 -33.19
C ASP A 338 19.23 -10.50 -32.09
N ILE A 339 20.53 -10.42 -32.38
CA ILE A 339 21.53 -9.96 -31.42
C ILE A 339 21.43 -8.46 -31.09
N ASN A 340 20.85 -7.64 -31.98
CA ASN A 340 20.61 -6.22 -31.69
C ASN A 340 19.49 -6.09 -30.65
N ASP A 341 18.42 -6.89 -30.76
CA ASP A 341 17.34 -6.92 -29.76
C ASP A 341 17.90 -7.31 -28.38
N VAL A 342 18.77 -8.33 -28.33
CA VAL A 342 19.50 -8.70 -27.10
C VAL A 342 20.33 -7.53 -26.57
N SER A 343 21.06 -6.83 -27.43
CA SER A 343 21.89 -5.69 -27.04
C SER A 343 21.04 -4.52 -26.48
N ASN A 344 19.92 -4.21 -27.13
CA ASN A 344 18.98 -3.17 -26.69
C ASN A 344 18.39 -3.50 -25.32
N PHE A 345 17.91 -4.75 -25.15
CA PHE A 345 17.37 -5.23 -23.88
C PHE A 345 18.42 -5.16 -22.76
N VAL A 346 19.58 -5.80 -22.96
CA VAL A 346 20.64 -5.89 -21.95
C VAL A 346 21.17 -4.50 -21.58
N SER A 347 21.38 -3.62 -22.56
CA SER A 347 21.91 -2.27 -22.29
C SER A 347 20.93 -1.39 -21.52
N LYS A 348 19.62 -1.42 -21.83
CA LYS A 348 18.60 -0.69 -21.06
C LYS A 348 18.47 -1.22 -19.64
N THR A 349 18.42 -2.54 -19.48
CA THR A 349 18.35 -3.20 -18.17
C THR A 349 19.55 -2.83 -17.30
N ILE A 350 20.78 -2.98 -17.81
CA ILE A 350 22.00 -2.60 -17.10
C ILE A 350 22.03 -1.09 -16.82
N SER A 351 21.66 -0.24 -17.77
CA SER A 351 21.64 1.21 -17.60
C SER A 351 20.75 1.63 -16.43
N TYR A 352 19.52 1.11 -16.38
CA TYR A 352 18.61 1.37 -15.27
C TYR A 352 19.19 0.87 -13.95
N ILE A 353 19.64 -0.38 -13.88
CA ILE A 353 20.14 -0.97 -12.63
C ILE A 353 21.41 -0.26 -12.13
N ASN A 354 22.30 0.14 -13.04
CA ASN A 354 23.61 0.71 -12.70
C ASN A 354 23.56 2.22 -12.38
N ASP A 355 22.49 2.92 -12.75
CA ASP A 355 22.36 4.34 -12.42
C ASP A 355 22.18 4.52 -10.89
N SER A 356 23.24 4.99 -10.22
CA SER A 356 23.23 5.22 -8.77
C SER A 356 22.45 6.46 -8.33
N SER A 357 21.89 7.25 -9.25
CA SER A 357 21.17 8.48 -8.95
C SER A 357 19.71 8.24 -8.56
N VAL A 358 19.48 7.35 -7.58
CA VAL A 358 18.14 6.94 -7.10
C VAL A 358 17.25 8.15 -6.76
N GLU A 359 17.79 9.20 -6.16
CA GLU A 359 17.04 10.43 -5.85
C GLU A 359 16.57 11.21 -7.09
N THR A 360 17.04 10.87 -8.29
CA THR A 360 16.54 11.43 -9.57
C THR A 360 15.44 10.56 -10.21
N TYR A 361 15.14 9.40 -9.63
CA TYR A 361 14.03 8.52 -10.02
C TYR A 361 12.78 8.82 -9.19
N ASP A 362 12.56 10.11 -8.95
CA ASP A 362 11.61 10.64 -7.98
C ASP A 362 10.30 11.11 -8.61
N LYS A 363 10.08 10.76 -9.88
CA LYS A 363 8.87 11.02 -10.65
C LYS A 363 8.30 9.76 -11.27
N CYS A 364 6.97 9.72 -11.37
CA CYS A 364 6.25 8.75 -12.17
C CYS A 364 5.13 9.43 -12.96
N LEU A 365 4.74 8.80 -14.07
CA LEU A 365 3.67 9.31 -14.94
C LEU A 365 2.47 8.38 -14.91
N MET A 366 1.29 8.96 -14.67
CA MET A 366 0.01 8.27 -14.77
C MET A 366 -0.67 8.68 -16.07
N VAL A 367 -0.84 7.74 -17.00
CA VAL A 367 -1.47 7.97 -18.31
C VAL A 367 -2.86 7.35 -18.32
N GLY A 368 -3.88 8.18 -18.52
CA GLY A 368 -5.28 7.76 -18.41
C GLY A 368 -6.11 8.25 -19.59
N GLN A 369 -6.45 7.35 -20.52
CA GLN A 369 -7.32 7.68 -21.65
C GLN A 369 -8.80 7.52 -21.29
N LYS A 370 -9.69 8.10 -22.08
CA LYS A 370 -11.13 7.85 -22.02
C LYS A 370 -11.37 6.45 -22.58
N LEU A 371 -12.00 5.58 -21.78
CA LEU A 371 -12.24 4.18 -22.14
C LEU A 371 -13.63 4.00 -22.73
N MET A 372 -14.63 4.60 -22.09
CA MET A 372 -16.05 4.47 -22.44
C MET A 372 -16.79 5.74 -22.00
N PRO A 373 -18.07 5.95 -22.37
CA PRO A 373 -18.85 7.06 -21.82
C PRO A 373 -18.79 7.10 -20.29
N LEU A 374 -18.32 8.22 -19.74
CA LEU A 374 -18.14 8.47 -18.30
C LEU A 374 -17.10 7.57 -17.58
N THR A 375 -16.38 6.70 -18.29
CA THR A 375 -15.28 5.89 -17.74
C THR A 375 -13.94 6.37 -18.28
N PHE A 376 -13.02 6.72 -17.40
CA PHE A 376 -11.69 7.25 -17.74
C PHE A 376 -10.62 6.45 -17.01
N GLY A 377 -9.56 6.05 -17.71
CA GLY A 377 -8.43 5.34 -17.13
C GLY A 377 -7.75 6.13 -16.02
N GLY A 378 -7.74 7.47 -16.09
CA GLY A 378 -7.22 8.31 -15.01
C GLY A 378 -7.92 8.11 -13.65
N ALA A 379 -9.19 7.68 -13.65
CA ALA A 379 -9.89 7.37 -12.40
C ALA A 379 -9.39 6.09 -11.73
N TYR A 380 -8.89 5.12 -12.51
CA TYR A 380 -8.23 3.90 -12.04
C TYR A 380 -6.80 4.20 -11.58
N MET A 381 -6.07 5.01 -12.34
CA MET A 381 -4.69 5.38 -12.01
C MET A 381 -4.60 6.15 -10.69
N ASP A 382 -5.62 6.96 -10.36
CA ASP A 382 -5.73 7.62 -9.05
C ASP A 382 -5.80 6.63 -7.86
N GLU A 383 -6.18 5.37 -8.09
CA GLU A 383 -6.25 4.34 -7.04
C GLU A 383 -4.92 3.66 -6.76
N LEU A 384 -3.92 3.91 -7.60
CA LEU A 384 -2.56 3.41 -7.44
C LEU A 384 -1.72 4.34 -6.55
N ILE A 385 -2.30 5.40 -5.96
CA ILE A 385 -1.60 6.46 -5.27
C ILE A 385 -1.95 6.45 -3.77
N ASN A 386 -0.93 6.42 -2.91
CA ASN A 386 -1.05 6.32 -1.45
C ASN A 386 -1.97 5.17 -1.01
N ASN A 387 -2.52 5.25 0.21
CA ASN A 387 -3.58 4.35 0.65
C ASN A 387 -4.88 4.66 -0.12
N CYS A 388 -5.47 3.64 -0.73
CA CYS A 388 -6.73 3.75 -1.44
C CYS A 388 -7.71 2.68 -0.96
N ASP A 389 -8.90 3.10 -0.54
CA ASP A 389 -9.98 2.21 -0.07
C ASP A 389 -11.18 2.19 -1.04
N LYS A 390 -11.01 2.70 -2.27
CA LYS A 390 -12.12 2.77 -3.25
C LYS A 390 -12.64 1.39 -3.62
N ASN A 391 -13.95 1.36 -3.88
CA ASN A 391 -14.72 0.14 -4.14
C ASN A 391 -14.60 -0.88 -3.01
N ASP A 392 -14.50 -0.38 -1.78
CA ASP A 392 -14.36 -1.19 -0.58
C ASP A 392 -13.21 -2.18 -0.71
N TYR A 393 -12.09 -1.75 -1.29
CA TYR A 393 -10.90 -2.57 -1.49
C TYR A 393 -9.71 -1.70 -1.15
N SER A 394 -8.91 -2.13 -0.17
CA SER A 394 -7.82 -1.35 0.43
C SER A 394 -6.47 -1.83 -0.10
N THR A 395 -5.68 -0.91 -0.64
CA THR A 395 -4.27 -1.16 -1.04
C THR A 395 -3.41 0.06 -0.72
N LYS A 396 -2.11 -0.14 -0.46
CA LYS A 396 -1.11 0.92 -0.36
C LYS A 396 -0.33 1.05 -1.67
N GLY A 397 -0.72 2.02 -2.48
CA GLY A 397 -0.05 2.33 -3.72
C GLY A 397 1.18 3.22 -3.57
N ILE A 398 1.52 3.88 -4.66
CA ILE A 398 2.69 4.74 -4.83
C ILE A 398 2.64 5.93 -3.86
N PRO A 399 3.61 6.06 -2.95
CA PRO A 399 3.61 7.10 -1.93
C PRO A 399 3.99 8.46 -2.53
N GLU A 400 3.08 9.43 -2.52
CA GLU A 400 3.34 10.82 -2.93
C GLU A 400 4.39 11.49 -2.05
N ILE A 401 4.63 10.96 -0.84
CA ILE A 401 5.71 11.43 0.02
C ILE A 401 7.10 11.15 -0.57
N ARG A 402 7.23 10.20 -1.51
CA ARG A 402 8.48 9.83 -2.20
C ARG A 402 8.49 10.23 -3.67
N TYR A 403 7.34 10.18 -4.34
CA TYR A 403 7.24 10.43 -5.78
C TYR A 403 6.46 11.70 -6.09
N HIS A 404 6.97 12.45 -7.07
CA HIS A 404 6.18 13.45 -7.77
C HIS A 404 5.40 12.75 -8.89
N ILE A 405 4.07 12.81 -8.81
CA ILE A 405 3.19 12.06 -9.69
C ILE A 405 2.59 12.99 -10.75
N ASP A 406 3.11 12.90 -11.96
CA ASP A 406 2.57 13.61 -13.12
C ASP A 406 1.35 12.85 -13.68
N LYS A 407 0.35 13.57 -14.19
CA LYS A 407 -0.92 12.99 -14.66
C LYS A 407 -1.26 13.49 -16.07
N LEU A 408 -1.35 12.56 -17.02
CA LEU A 408 -1.77 12.79 -18.40
C LEU A 408 -3.15 12.14 -18.62
N TYR A 409 -4.21 12.84 -18.19
CA TYR A 409 -5.57 12.27 -18.11
C TYR A 409 -6.56 12.95 -19.06
N GLU A 410 -7.20 12.15 -19.93
CA GLU A 410 -8.32 12.59 -20.78
C GLU A 410 -9.59 12.95 -20.01
N LYS A 411 -9.61 12.66 -18.70
CA LYS A 411 -10.64 13.13 -17.78
C LYS A 411 -10.69 14.65 -17.66
N TYR A 412 -9.53 15.31 -17.81
CA TYR A 412 -9.40 16.76 -17.61
C TYR A 412 -9.32 17.55 -18.92
N TYR A 413 -8.59 17.01 -19.91
CA TYR A 413 -8.42 17.65 -21.22
C TYR A 413 -7.98 16.59 -22.25
N THR A 414 -8.16 16.89 -23.54
CA THR A 414 -7.61 16.04 -24.61
C THR A 414 -6.13 16.37 -24.80
N TRP A 415 -5.26 15.37 -24.66
CA TRP A 415 -3.83 15.46 -24.94
C TRP A 415 -3.47 14.79 -26.28
N GLU A 416 -2.35 15.16 -26.87
CA GLU A 416 -1.87 14.61 -28.15
C GLU A 416 -0.66 13.68 -27.94
N GLN A 417 -0.37 12.79 -28.90
CA GLN A 417 0.78 11.86 -28.83
C GLN A 417 2.10 12.60 -28.54
N SER A 418 2.31 13.78 -29.14
CA SER A 418 3.53 14.57 -28.95
C SER A 418 3.79 14.95 -27.50
N GLU A 419 2.74 15.16 -26.70
CA GLU A 419 2.88 15.52 -25.28
C GLU A 419 3.41 14.34 -24.46
N LEU A 420 2.97 13.12 -24.75
CA LEU A 420 3.53 11.92 -24.13
C LEU A 420 4.99 11.69 -24.57
N VAL A 421 5.27 11.87 -25.86
CA VAL A 421 6.62 11.70 -26.41
C VAL A 421 7.60 12.70 -25.80
N GLU A 422 7.19 13.97 -25.66
CA GLU A 422 7.97 15.00 -24.96
C GLU A 422 8.25 14.58 -23.51
N ASN A 423 7.22 14.20 -22.75
CA ASN A 423 7.33 13.70 -21.38
C ASN A 423 8.34 12.54 -21.24
N ILE A 424 8.24 11.52 -22.11
CA ILE A 424 9.17 10.38 -22.08
C ILE A 424 10.60 10.83 -22.39
N ASN A 425 10.76 11.66 -23.43
CA ASN A 425 12.07 12.12 -23.89
C ASN A 425 12.79 13.06 -22.93
N GLU A 426 12.09 13.63 -21.95
CA GLU A 426 12.69 14.42 -20.88
C GLU A 426 13.55 13.59 -19.90
N ASN A 427 13.47 12.25 -19.92
CA ASN A 427 14.27 11.36 -19.06
C ASN A 427 14.00 11.53 -17.56
N ASN A 428 12.76 11.83 -17.20
CA ASN A 428 12.41 12.18 -15.82
C ASN A 428 11.68 11.07 -15.07
N TYR A 429 11.11 10.07 -15.76
CA TYR A 429 10.22 9.09 -15.13
C TYR A 429 10.94 7.80 -14.77
N ASN A 430 10.71 7.35 -13.53
CA ASN A 430 11.12 6.03 -13.06
C ASN A 430 10.22 4.94 -13.65
N PHE A 431 8.91 5.20 -13.62
CA PHE A 431 7.91 4.30 -14.19
C PHE A 431 6.69 5.07 -14.68
N ILE A 432 5.95 4.41 -15.58
CA ILE A 432 4.72 4.89 -16.19
C ILE A 432 3.63 3.85 -15.94
N ASN A 433 2.50 4.27 -15.39
CA ASN A 433 1.28 3.45 -15.35
C ASN A 433 0.31 3.93 -16.43
N HIS A 434 -0.32 2.98 -17.11
CA HIS A 434 -1.23 3.25 -18.20
C HIS A 434 -2.53 2.47 -18.07
N LEU A 435 -3.64 3.20 -18.24
CA LEU A 435 -4.91 2.59 -18.63
C LEU A 435 -5.57 3.42 -19.74
N GLY A 436 -5.77 2.75 -20.87
CA GLY A 436 -6.32 3.29 -22.09
C GLY A 436 -6.69 2.18 -23.05
N HIS A 437 -7.13 2.56 -24.24
CA HIS A 437 -7.28 1.60 -25.32
C HIS A 437 -5.90 1.16 -25.81
N GLY A 438 -5.82 -0.10 -26.21
CA GLY A 438 -4.67 -0.64 -26.90
C GLY A 438 -5.10 -1.79 -27.77
N ASN A 439 -4.21 -2.17 -28.67
CA ASN A 439 -4.28 -3.42 -29.39
C ASN A 439 -2.85 -3.92 -29.66
N PHE A 440 -2.72 -4.87 -30.58
CA PHE A 440 -1.44 -5.39 -31.04
C PHE A 440 -0.42 -4.29 -31.44
N TYR A 441 -0.90 -3.20 -32.05
CA TYR A 441 -0.08 -2.14 -32.67
C TYR A 441 0.10 -0.89 -31.81
N HIS A 442 -0.90 -0.51 -31.01
CA HIS A 442 -0.91 0.82 -30.38
C HIS A 442 -1.21 0.79 -28.89
N ILE A 443 -0.66 1.76 -28.17
CA ILE A 443 -0.88 1.98 -26.74
C ILE A 443 -0.54 3.43 -26.37
N MET A 444 -1.25 4.07 -25.44
CA MET A 444 -0.97 5.46 -25.01
C MET A 444 -0.93 6.49 -26.16
N LYS A 445 -1.66 6.23 -27.26
CA LYS A 445 -1.58 6.97 -28.55
C LYS A 445 -0.26 6.86 -29.31
N LEU A 446 0.71 6.07 -28.83
CA LEU A 446 1.85 5.66 -29.64
C LEU A 446 1.33 4.73 -30.75
N ASP A 447 1.79 4.94 -31.99
CA ASP A 447 1.35 4.19 -33.17
C ASP A 447 -0.14 4.44 -33.57
N GLU A 448 -0.68 5.65 -33.28
CA GLU A 448 -1.96 6.16 -33.81
C GLU A 448 -1.72 7.20 -34.95
N PRO A 449 -2.54 7.26 -36.02
CA PRO A 449 -3.79 6.53 -36.25
C PRO A 449 -3.61 5.24 -37.06
N PHE A 450 -4.07 4.13 -36.50
CA PHE A 450 -4.30 2.87 -37.19
C PHE A 450 -5.16 3.07 -38.45
N GLN A 451 -4.58 2.96 -39.64
CA GLN A 451 -5.33 2.87 -40.90
C GLN A 451 -5.24 1.43 -41.43
N ARG A 452 -6.29 0.65 -41.20
CA ARG A 452 -6.59 -0.55 -42.02
C ARG A 452 -6.87 -0.03 -43.43
N MET A 453 -6.02 -0.33 -44.41
CA MET A 453 -6.33 0.05 -45.80
C MET A 453 -7.54 -0.75 -46.29
N ASP A 454 -8.34 -0.19 -47.22
CA ASP A 454 -9.54 -0.83 -47.79
C ASP A 454 -9.25 -2.20 -48.47
N ASN A 455 -7.98 -2.51 -48.76
CA ASN A 455 -7.53 -3.78 -49.32
C ASN A 455 -7.13 -4.83 -48.27
N GLY A 456 -7.19 -4.49 -46.97
CA GLY A 456 -6.79 -5.36 -45.88
C GLY A 456 -5.31 -5.30 -45.53
N ASP A 457 -4.51 -4.52 -46.24
CA ASP A 457 -3.10 -4.30 -45.91
C ASP A 457 -2.98 -3.34 -44.72
N LEU A 458 -2.09 -3.67 -43.80
CA LEU A 458 -1.74 -2.83 -42.68
C LEU A 458 -0.52 -1.99 -43.07
N VAL A 459 -0.59 -0.68 -42.84
CA VAL A 459 0.59 0.19 -42.90
C VAL A 459 0.89 0.59 -41.46
N THR A 460 1.78 -0.14 -40.80
CA THR A 460 2.35 0.29 -39.53
C THR A 460 3.57 1.16 -39.85
N SER A 461 3.56 2.39 -39.38
CA SER A 461 4.82 3.09 -39.11
C SER A 461 5.03 2.93 -37.63
N HIS A 462 5.92 2.02 -37.22
CA HIS A 462 6.21 1.81 -35.80
C HIS A 462 6.98 3.02 -35.24
N ASP A 463 6.24 4.12 -35.09
CA ASP A 463 6.73 5.46 -34.81
C ASP A 463 7.46 5.51 -33.47
N VAL A 464 7.24 4.54 -32.58
CA VAL A 464 7.95 4.41 -31.29
C VAL A 464 9.46 4.47 -31.45
N THR A 465 10.02 3.73 -32.42
CA THR A 465 11.47 3.71 -32.67
C THR A 465 12.01 5.04 -33.18
N ASP A 466 11.18 5.81 -33.89
CA ASP A 466 11.52 7.11 -34.45
C ASP A 466 11.25 8.28 -33.48
N LEU A 467 10.22 8.20 -32.65
CA LEU A 467 9.75 9.26 -31.76
C LEU A 467 10.42 9.22 -30.38
N LEU A 468 10.61 8.04 -29.81
CA LEU A 468 11.21 7.91 -28.48
C LEU A 468 12.73 7.96 -28.59
N LYS A 469 13.32 8.86 -27.80
CA LYS A 469 14.74 9.23 -27.75
C LYS A 469 15.26 9.36 -26.32
N ASN A 470 14.50 8.86 -25.35
CA ASN A 470 14.91 8.84 -23.95
C ASN A 470 16.14 7.94 -23.75
N SER A 471 17.14 8.44 -23.03
CA SER A 471 18.33 7.71 -22.62
C SER A 471 18.21 7.08 -21.22
N LYS A 472 17.25 7.55 -20.40
CA LYS A 472 16.87 6.90 -19.15
C LYS A 472 15.65 6.03 -19.40
N PRO A 473 15.78 4.69 -19.40
CA PRO A 473 14.65 3.82 -19.57
C PRO A 473 13.80 3.77 -18.29
N PHE A 474 12.51 3.49 -18.46
CA PHE A 474 11.51 3.44 -17.39
C PHE A 474 10.83 2.06 -17.35
N PHE A 475 10.16 1.76 -16.24
CA PHE A 475 9.26 0.61 -16.15
C PHE A 475 7.84 1.00 -16.59
N LEU A 476 7.17 0.15 -17.36
CA LEU A 476 5.79 0.40 -17.83
C LEU A 476 4.82 -0.65 -17.27
N TYR A 477 3.73 -0.22 -16.65
CA TYR A 477 2.61 -1.11 -16.34
C TYR A 477 1.37 -0.65 -17.13
N SER A 478 0.85 -1.51 -18.00
CA SER A 478 -0.34 -1.21 -18.80
C SER A 478 -1.43 -2.26 -18.62
N GLN A 479 -2.66 -1.78 -18.48
CA GLN A 479 -3.87 -2.59 -18.48
C GLN A 479 -4.58 -2.64 -19.85
N ALA A 480 -3.96 -2.11 -20.90
CA ALA A 480 -4.56 -2.05 -22.24
C ALA A 480 -4.63 -3.42 -22.92
N CYS A 481 -5.58 -3.60 -23.84
CA CYS A 481 -5.76 -4.86 -24.56
C CYS A 481 -4.61 -5.12 -25.54
N TYR A 482 -4.19 -6.38 -25.68
CA TYR A 482 -3.26 -6.94 -26.69
C TYR A 482 -1.92 -6.23 -26.85
N SER A 483 -1.57 -5.26 -26.01
CA SER A 483 -0.33 -4.49 -26.16
C SER A 483 0.91 -5.32 -25.86
N GLY A 484 0.76 -6.41 -25.11
CA GLY A 484 1.79 -7.43 -24.90
C GLY A 484 1.41 -8.75 -25.56
N SER A 485 0.78 -8.75 -26.73
CA SER A 485 0.43 -9.98 -27.46
C SER A 485 1.64 -10.56 -28.18
N PHE A 486 2.61 -11.01 -27.39
CA PHE A 486 3.91 -11.52 -27.82
C PHE A 486 3.85 -12.87 -28.56
N ASP A 487 2.66 -13.48 -28.72
CA ASP A 487 2.46 -14.61 -29.63
C ASP A 487 2.11 -14.17 -31.06
N ASN A 488 2.27 -12.88 -31.35
CA ASN A 488 1.99 -12.21 -32.61
C ASN A 488 0.56 -12.39 -33.11
N LYS A 489 -0.42 -12.38 -32.18
CA LYS A 489 -1.85 -12.49 -32.51
C LYS A 489 -2.68 -11.27 -32.13
N ASP A 490 -3.72 -11.02 -32.91
CA ASP A 490 -4.77 -10.06 -32.56
C ASP A 490 -6.04 -10.71 -31.99
N ASP A 491 -7.05 -9.87 -31.78
CA ASP A 491 -8.36 -10.22 -31.24
C ASP A 491 -9.25 -11.05 -32.17
N GLU A 492 -8.92 -11.08 -33.46
CA GLU A 492 -9.50 -11.97 -34.47
C GLU A 492 -8.69 -13.28 -34.61
N ASN A 493 -7.68 -13.49 -33.75
CA ASN A 493 -6.76 -14.64 -33.74
C ASN A 493 -5.98 -14.77 -35.07
N ARG A 494 -5.72 -13.64 -35.74
CA ARG A 494 -4.82 -13.59 -36.90
C ARG A 494 -3.39 -13.47 -36.40
N THR A 495 -2.49 -14.18 -37.04
CA THR A 495 -1.05 -14.14 -36.74
C THR A 495 -0.33 -13.19 -37.70
N TYR A 496 0.55 -12.36 -37.16
CA TYR A 496 1.35 -11.39 -37.89
C TYR A 496 2.83 -11.80 -37.92
N GLU A 497 3.56 -11.31 -38.91
CA GLU A 497 5.03 -11.46 -38.96
C GLU A 497 5.71 -10.34 -38.15
N GLU A 498 5.04 -9.20 -38.00
CA GLU A 498 5.44 -8.11 -37.14
C GLU A 498 5.24 -8.44 -35.66
N ASP A 499 6.04 -7.80 -34.81
CA ASP A 499 5.99 -7.94 -33.35
C ASP A 499 5.00 -6.97 -32.72
N CYS A 500 4.52 -7.30 -31.52
CA CYS A 500 3.57 -6.42 -30.82
C CYS A 500 4.24 -5.15 -30.30
N ILE A 501 3.45 -4.11 -30.05
CA ILE A 501 3.94 -2.81 -29.54
C ILE A 501 4.75 -2.94 -28.23
N GLY A 502 4.44 -3.93 -27.39
CA GLY A 502 5.18 -4.23 -26.17
C GLY A 502 6.64 -4.63 -26.43
N GLU A 503 6.90 -5.36 -27.51
CA GLU A 503 8.25 -5.75 -27.93
C GLU A 503 9.01 -4.55 -28.49
N TYR A 504 8.34 -3.69 -29.27
CA TYR A 504 8.93 -2.43 -29.71
C TYR A 504 9.37 -1.54 -28.55
N LEU A 505 8.58 -1.49 -27.47
CA LEU A 505 8.90 -0.69 -26.29
C LEU A 505 10.02 -1.28 -25.43
N THR A 506 10.29 -2.59 -25.54
CA THR A 506 11.19 -3.31 -24.62
C THR A 506 12.48 -3.82 -25.27
N VAL A 507 12.45 -4.25 -26.54
CA VAL A 507 13.64 -4.87 -27.19
C VAL A 507 14.02 -4.25 -28.55
N LYS A 508 13.09 -3.68 -29.33
CA LYS A 508 13.41 -3.22 -30.71
C LYS A 508 14.09 -1.85 -30.79
N THR A 509 14.34 -1.19 -29.65
CA THR A 509 15.06 0.09 -29.58
C THR A 509 15.92 0.20 -28.31
N GLU A 510 17.02 0.95 -28.41
CA GLU A 510 17.87 1.38 -27.29
C GLU A 510 17.16 2.39 -26.36
N ASN A 511 16.00 2.92 -26.77
CA ASN A 511 15.17 3.87 -26.01
C ASN A 511 13.96 3.17 -25.35
N ALA A 512 12.98 3.95 -24.87
CA ALA A 512 11.73 3.50 -24.27
C ALA A 512 11.92 2.77 -22.92
N ALA A 513 11.24 1.64 -22.70
CA ALA A 513 11.17 0.96 -21.41
C ALA A 513 12.27 -0.10 -21.27
N PHE A 514 12.75 -0.34 -20.04
CA PHE A 514 13.61 -1.50 -19.76
C PHE A 514 12.80 -2.77 -19.50
N ALA A 515 11.56 -2.61 -19.05
CA ALA A 515 10.60 -3.70 -18.82
C ALA A 515 9.17 -3.17 -18.88
N ALA A 516 8.23 -4.05 -19.20
CA ALA A 516 6.81 -3.75 -19.17
C ALA A 516 5.96 -4.92 -18.67
N ILE A 517 4.95 -4.63 -17.86
CA ILE A 517 3.84 -5.55 -17.58
C ILE A 517 2.66 -5.15 -18.47
N MET A 518 2.20 -6.08 -19.30
CA MET A 518 1.15 -5.86 -20.29
C MET A 518 0.25 -7.08 -20.44
N ASN A 519 -0.89 -6.89 -21.10
CA ASN A 519 -1.83 -7.97 -21.40
C ASN A 519 -1.56 -8.56 -22.78
N SER A 520 -1.48 -9.90 -22.84
CA SER A 520 -1.44 -10.64 -24.10
C SER A 520 -2.82 -10.73 -24.78
N ARG A 521 -3.91 -10.44 -24.06
CA ARG A 521 -5.29 -10.45 -24.57
C ARG A 521 -6.07 -9.23 -24.05
N TYR A 522 -7.39 -9.36 -23.86
CA TYR A 522 -8.25 -8.24 -23.47
C TYR A 522 -8.01 -7.77 -22.04
N GLY A 523 -7.52 -6.53 -21.90
CA GLY A 523 -7.58 -5.82 -20.63
C GLY A 523 -9.03 -5.56 -20.21
N LEU A 524 -9.48 -6.29 -19.19
CA LEU A 524 -10.84 -6.24 -18.66
C LEU A 524 -10.97 -5.11 -17.63
N GLY A 525 -11.83 -4.14 -17.97
CA GLY A 525 -12.25 -3.04 -17.11
C GLY A 525 -13.69 -3.19 -16.61
N ALA A 526 -14.21 -2.12 -15.99
CA ALA A 526 -15.59 -2.03 -15.53
C ALA A 526 -16.26 -0.74 -16.07
N PHE A 527 -17.52 -0.83 -16.45
CA PHE A 527 -18.28 0.34 -16.90
C PHE A 527 -18.76 1.17 -15.69
N LEU A 528 -18.60 2.50 -15.72
CA LEU A 528 -18.92 3.48 -14.66
C LEU A 528 -18.25 3.30 -13.29
N LEU A 529 -17.52 2.22 -13.08
CA LEU A 529 -16.79 1.90 -11.85
C LEU A 529 -15.32 1.67 -12.18
N THR A 530 -14.48 1.62 -11.15
CA THR A 530 -13.05 1.32 -11.28
C THR A 530 -12.69 -0.11 -10.87
N MET A 531 -13.69 -0.94 -10.54
CA MET A 531 -13.53 -2.31 -10.06
C MET A 531 -13.40 -3.33 -11.21
N GLY A 532 -12.44 -3.10 -12.11
CA GLY A 532 -12.15 -4.01 -13.23
C GLY A 532 -11.18 -5.13 -12.83
N PRO A 533 -11.26 -6.33 -13.45
CA PRO A 533 -10.35 -7.44 -13.14
C PRO A 533 -8.86 -7.09 -13.19
N ASN A 534 -8.36 -6.43 -14.24
CA ASN A 534 -6.94 -6.03 -14.30
C ASN A 534 -6.55 -4.98 -13.25
N GLN A 535 -7.52 -4.21 -12.74
CA GLN A 535 -7.25 -3.21 -11.70
C GLN A 535 -6.88 -3.87 -10.37
N PHE A 536 -7.45 -5.04 -10.05
CA PHE A 536 -7.05 -5.78 -8.84
C PHE A 536 -5.57 -6.15 -8.88
N PHE A 537 -5.08 -6.67 -10.01
CA PHE A 537 -3.66 -7.02 -10.16
C PHE A 537 -2.75 -5.80 -10.14
N ASN A 538 -3.12 -4.69 -10.78
CA ASN A 538 -2.31 -3.47 -10.77
C ASN A 538 -2.23 -2.85 -9.36
N ARG A 539 -3.36 -2.82 -8.64
CA ARG A 539 -3.39 -2.35 -7.26
C ARG A 539 -2.57 -3.25 -6.33
N GLU A 540 -2.71 -4.59 -6.42
CA GLU A 540 -1.90 -5.51 -5.62
C GLU A 540 -0.41 -5.49 -6.00
N PHE A 541 -0.07 -5.17 -7.26
CA PHE A 541 1.33 -5.01 -7.67
C PHE A 541 1.98 -3.86 -6.89
N TRP A 542 1.36 -2.68 -6.89
CA TRP A 542 1.90 -1.54 -6.15
C TRP A 542 1.80 -1.71 -4.63
N ASP A 543 0.78 -2.42 -4.15
CA ASP A 543 0.69 -2.86 -2.74
C ASP A 543 1.88 -3.73 -2.35
N SER A 544 2.23 -4.72 -3.17
CA SER A 544 3.40 -5.58 -2.92
C SER A 544 4.71 -4.79 -2.95
N VAL A 545 4.83 -3.79 -3.84
CA VAL A 545 6.02 -2.92 -3.89
C VAL A 545 6.16 -2.06 -2.64
N PHE A 546 5.08 -1.43 -2.17
CA PHE A 546 5.18 -0.37 -1.15
C PHE A 546 4.71 -0.77 0.26
N GLU A 547 3.85 -1.78 0.41
CA GLU A 547 3.49 -2.34 1.71
C GLU A 547 4.39 -3.53 2.08
N ASP A 548 4.56 -4.49 1.17
CA ASP A 548 5.36 -5.70 1.47
C ASP A 548 6.86 -5.51 1.24
N ASN A 549 7.26 -4.35 0.71
CA ASN A 549 8.64 -3.98 0.38
C ASN A 549 9.31 -5.00 -0.57
N VAL A 550 8.57 -5.45 -1.60
CA VAL A 550 9.06 -6.33 -2.66
C VAL A 550 9.27 -5.51 -3.92
N LEU A 551 10.51 -5.07 -4.14
CA LEU A 551 10.82 -4.09 -5.18
C LEU A 551 11.03 -4.73 -6.55
N GLU A 552 11.43 -5.99 -6.59
CA GLU A 552 11.67 -6.79 -7.80
C GLU A 552 10.38 -6.97 -8.58
N ILE A 553 10.34 -6.46 -9.82
CA ILE A 553 9.11 -6.39 -10.63
C ILE A 553 8.51 -7.77 -10.91
N GLY A 554 9.34 -8.82 -11.02
CA GLY A 554 8.87 -10.20 -11.21
C GLY A 554 8.15 -10.72 -9.97
N MET A 555 8.77 -10.58 -8.80
CA MET A 555 8.20 -11.06 -7.53
C MET A 555 6.97 -10.25 -7.11
N ALA A 556 6.98 -8.92 -7.31
CA ALA A 556 5.82 -8.08 -7.07
C ALA A 556 4.63 -8.48 -7.97
N ASN A 557 4.88 -8.80 -9.26
CA ASN A 557 3.84 -9.31 -10.16
C ASN A 557 3.30 -10.67 -9.70
N GLN A 558 4.17 -11.58 -9.25
CA GLN A 558 3.79 -12.86 -8.69
C GLN A 558 2.94 -12.73 -7.41
N LEU A 559 3.34 -11.87 -6.47
CA LEU A 559 2.55 -11.61 -5.26
C LEU A 559 1.19 -10.99 -5.59
N SER A 560 1.13 -10.11 -6.61
CA SER A 560 -0.15 -9.55 -7.07
C SER A 560 -1.13 -10.64 -7.52
N LYS A 561 -0.62 -11.75 -8.07
CA LYS A 561 -1.41 -12.91 -8.47
C LYS A 561 -1.82 -13.76 -7.27
N ILE A 562 -0.90 -14.04 -6.35
CA ILE A 562 -1.15 -14.83 -5.12
C ILE A 562 -2.24 -14.16 -4.25
N LYS A 563 -2.15 -12.85 -4.07
CA LYS A 563 -3.12 -12.05 -3.30
C LYS A 563 -4.53 -12.03 -3.91
N ASN A 564 -4.69 -12.47 -5.16
CA ASN A 564 -5.98 -12.58 -5.85
C ASN A 564 -6.55 -14.01 -5.88
N ILE A 565 -5.84 -15.04 -5.41
CA ILE A 565 -6.26 -16.45 -5.54
C ILE A 565 -7.60 -16.73 -4.87
N ASN A 566 -7.82 -16.18 -3.68
CA ASN A 566 -9.09 -16.35 -2.96
C ASN A 566 -10.28 -15.82 -3.78
N ARG A 567 -10.08 -14.75 -4.57
CA ARG A 567 -11.09 -14.15 -5.45
C ARG A 567 -11.24 -14.94 -6.74
N ILE A 568 -10.13 -15.33 -7.37
CA ILE A 568 -10.11 -16.12 -8.62
C ILE A 568 -10.93 -17.40 -8.46
N ALA A 569 -10.69 -18.14 -7.39
CA ALA A 569 -11.35 -19.42 -7.17
C ALA A 569 -12.80 -19.28 -6.68
N ALA A 570 -13.12 -18.25 -5.90
CA ALA A 570 -14.47 -18.04 -5.35
C ALA A 570 -15.45 -17.39 -6.35
N TYR A 571 -14.95 -16.52 -7.24
CA TYR A 571 -15.77 -15.65 -8.09
C TYR A 571 -15.33 -15.71 -9.57
N PRO A 572 -15.41 -16.90 -10.21
CA PRO A 572 -14.98 -17.08 -11.60
C PRO A 572 -15.70 -16.15 -12.59
N GLU A 573 -16.91 -15.68 -12.28
CA GLU A 573 -17.65 -14.73 -13.11
C GLU A 573 -17.01 -13.33 -13.21
N LEU A 574 -16.04 -13.03 -12.35
CA LEU A 574 -15.24 -11.81 -12.42
C LEU A 574 -14.07 -11.91 -13.42
N ALA A 575 -13.79 -13.09 -13.98
CA ALA A 575 -12.74 -13.30 -14.98
C ALA A 575 -11.34 -12.87 -14.51
N LEU A 576 -11.06 -13.04 -13.22
CA LEU A 576 -9.72 -12.83 -12.66
C LEU A 576 -8.74 -13.92 -13.11
N ASP A 577 -9.21 -15.13 -13.39
CA ASP A 577 -8.42 -16.22 -14.01
C ASP A 577 -7.95 -15.84 -15.42
N TYR A 578 -8.80 -15.20 -16.21
CA TYR A 578 -8.45 -14.64 -17.52
C TYR A 578 -7.27 -13.68 -17.38
N CYS A 579 -7.39 -12.69 -16.48
CA CYS A 579 -6.36 -11.68 -16.24
C CYS A 579 -5.07 -12.27 -15.67
N TYR A 580 -5.18 -13.25 -14.77
CA TYR A 580 -4.05 -13.95 -14.17
C TYR A 580 -3.12 -14.52 -15.26
N TRP A 581 -3.70 -15.09 -16.32
CA TRP A 581 -2.94 -15.73 -17.40
C TRP A 581 -2.42 -14.74 -18.45
N GLU A 582 -3.11 -13.63 -18.75
CA GLU A 582 -2.67 -12.71 -19.80
C GLU A 582 -1.63 -11.69 -19.34
N ILE A 583 -1.60 -11.36 -18.04
CA ILE A 583 -0.68 -10.37 -17.47
C ILE A 583 0.74 -10.96 -17.49
N THR A 584 1.56 -10.45 -18.41
CA THR A 584 2.89 -10.95 -18.72
C THR A 584 3.94 -9.87 -18.48
N LEU A 585 5.09 -10.26 -17.93
CA LEU A 585 6.26 -9.40 -17.79
C LEU A 585 7.20 -9.56 -19.00
N LEU A 586 7.28 -8.52 -19.82
CA LEU A 586 8.29 -8.36 -20.87
C LEU A 586 9.47 -7.61 -20.27
N GLY A 587 10.47 -8.33 -19.73
CA GLY A 587 11.50 -7.74 -18.89
C GLY A 587 12.34 -8.77 -18.16
N ASP A 588 13.47 -8.32 -17.59
CA ASP A 588 14.21 -9.10 -16.59
C ASP A 588 13.44 -9.07 -15.26
N PRO A 589 12.97 -10.22 -14.73
CA PRO A 589 12.13 -10.27 -13.53
C PRO A 589 12.85 -9.86 -12.24
N THR A 590 14.18 -9.79 -12.25
CA THR A 590 15.01 -9.46 -11.09
C THR A 590 15.14 -7.95 -10.84
N VAL A 591 14.70 -7.11 -11.77
CA VAL A 591 14.93 -5.67 -11.68
C VAL A 591 14.06 -5.05 -10.59
N ALA A 592 14.69 -4.39 -9.62
CA ALA A 592 14.01 -3.69 -8.55
C ALA A 592 13.58 -2.26 -8.95
N ILE A 593 12.36 -1.86 -8.62
CA ILE A 593 11.91 -0.47 -8.70
C ILE A 593 12.76 0.40 -7.76
N LYS A 594 13.23 1.54 -8.28
CA LYS A 594 14.02 2.49 -7.48
C LYS A 594 13.10 3.28 -6.58
N VAL A 595 13.34 3.23 -5.26
CA VAL A 595 12.57 3.98 -4.27
C VAL A 595 13.40 5.13 -3.73
N PRO A 596 13.09 6.40 -4.09
CA PRO A 596 13.79 7.56 -3.55
C PRO A 596 13.46 7.76 -2.06
N SER A 597 14.26 8.60 -1.41
CA SER A 597 13.99 9.05 -0.05
C SER A 597 12.67 9.82 0.06
N GLU A 598 12.12 9.91 1.27
CA GLU A 598 10.93 10.73 1.52
C GLU A 598 11.29 12.22 1.37
N LYS A 599 10.46 12.94 0.61
CA LYS A 599 10.68 14.36 0.28
C LYS A 599 10.06 15.31 1.28
N TYR A 600 8.95 14.91 1.89
CA TYR A 600 8.16 15.78 2.75
C TYR A 600 8.44 15.48 4.21
N PRO A 601 8.61 16.51 5.05
CA PRO A 601 8.70 16.31 6.48
C PRO A 601 7.38 15.74 7.01
N HIS A 602 7.46 14.94 8.07
CA HIS A 602 6.27 14.35 8.69
C HIS A 602 5.34 15.43 9.25
N GLN A 603 4.06 15.07 9.37
CA GLN A 603 3.06 15.93 10.01
C GLN A 603 3.50 16.20 11.47
N PRO A 604 3.56 17.47 11.90
CA PRO A 604 3.95 17.79 13.26
C PRO A 604 2.91 17.31 14.26
N ALA A 605 3.36 16.90 15.44
CA ALA A 605 2.48 16.52 16.53
C ALA A 605 1.53 17.68 16.90
N GLN A 606 0.29 17.32 17.27
CA GLN A 606 -0.68 18.28 17.80
C GLN A 606 -0.04 19.12 18.91
N ALA A 607 -0.11 20.45 18.78
CA ALA A 607 0.56 21.33 19.73
C ALA A 607 -0.03 21.17 21.14
N THR A 608 0.82 20.90 22.12
CA THR A 608 0.41 20.98 23.53
C THR A 608 0.67 22.40 24.04
N PHE A 609 -0.04 22.84 25.08
CA PHE A 609 0.16 24.17 25.61
C PHE A 609 0.18 24.21 27.13
N THR A 610 0.89 25.20 27.67
CA THR A 610 0.89 25.51 29.10
C THR A 610 0.64 27.01 29.31
N GLY A 611 0.11 27.36 30.47
CA GLY A 611 -0.20 28.74 30.85
C GLY A 611 -1.67 28.96 31.20
N ILE A 612 -2.05 30.23 31.32
CA ILE A 612 -3.37 30.65 31.78
C ILE A 612 -4.18 31.13 30.57
N ASN A 613 -5.28 30.42 30.24
CA ASN A 613 -6.12 30.69 29.06
C ASN A 613 -7.03 31.92 29.25
N LYS A 614 -6.42 33.10 29.37
CA LYS A 614 -7.10 34.38 29.57
C LYS A 614 -6.67 35.41 28.55
N THR A 615 -7.57 36.36 28.28
CA THR A 615 -7.30 37.47 27.37
C THR A 615 -6.03 38.23 27.78
N GLY A 616 -5.13 38.49 26.84
CA GLY A 616 -3.86 39.19 27.04
C GLY A 616 -2.76 38.37 27.73
N ARG A 617 -2.94 37.05 27.92
CA ARG A 617 -1.92 36.16 28.53
C ARG A 617 -1.27 35.27 27.48
N ASN A 618 0.06 35.22 27.52
CA ASN A 618 0.83 34.31 26.69
C ASN A 618 0.62 32.87 27.15
N LEU A 619 0.23 32.02 26.22
CA LEU A 619 0.33 30.58 26.30
C LEU A 619 1.59 30.14 25.55
N ILE A 620 2.27 29.12 26.08
CA ILE A 620 3.41 28.49 25.43
C ILE A 620 2.90 27.25 24.74
N PHE A 621 3.06 27.18 23.42
CA PHE A 621 2.73 26.02 22.60
C PHE A 621 3.98 25.27 22.24
N SER A 622 3.97 23.95 22.38
CA SER A 622 5.07 23.07 21.98
C SER A 622 4.61 22.04 20.94
N SER A 623 5.47 21.79 19.95
CA SER A 623 5.26 20.76 18.93
C SER A 623 6.59 20.16 18.51
N VAL A 624 6.55 18.98 17.90
CA VAL A 624 7.72 18.23 17.43
C VAL A 624 7.35 17.56 16.12
N SER A 625 8.33 17.46 15.22
CA SER A 625 8.24 16.74 13.96
C SER A 625 9.61 16.22 13.59
N ASN A 626 9.68 15.33 12.61
CA ASN A 626 10.90 14.81 12.02
C ASN A 626 10.76 14.80 10.49
N ASP A 627 11.90 14.68 9.81
CA ASP A 627 11.97 14.50 8.37
C ASP A 627 12.93 13.34 8.09
N PRO A 628 12.49 12.30 7.36
CA PRO A 628 13.34 11.15 7.01
C PRO A 628 14.42 11.46 5.96
N GLY A 629 14.27 12.54 5.18
CA GLY A 629 15.17 12.91 4.08
C GLY A 629 16.18 14.01 4.44
N GLU A 630 15.81 14.96 5.31
CA GLU A 630 16.68 16.05 5.77
C GLU A 630 16.54 16.29 7.29
N ASP A 631 17.63 16.51 8.00
CA ASP A 631 17.59 16.73 9.46
C ASP A 631 17.10 18.13 9.88
N ILE A 632 16.81 19.06 8.96
CA ILE A 632 16.54 20.47 9.28
C ILE A 632 15.11 20.89 8.94
N LEU A 633 14.39 21.42 9.93
CA LEU A 633 13.00 21.84 9.85
C LEU A 633 12.79 23.33 10.17
N TYR A 634 11.73 23.89 9.58
CA TYR A 634 11.18 25.20 9.89
C TYR A 634 9.69 25.05 10.25
N TYR A 635 9.22 25.79 11.25
CA TYR A 635 7.87 25.69 11.80
C TYR A 635 7.02 26.90 11.43
N PHE A 636 5.71 26.69 11.36
CA PHE A 636 4.69 27.71 11.17
C PHE A 636 3.50 27.41 12.09
N PHE A 637 3.17 28.33 12.99
CA PHE A 637 1.98 28.25 13.84
C PHE A 637 0.90 29.19 13.32
N ASP A 638 -0.29 28.64 13.07
CA ASP A 638 -1.54 29.38 12.84
C ASP A 638 -2.31 29.42 14.16
N TRP A 639 -2.55 30.63 14.69
CA TRP A 639 -3.17 30.83 16.00
C TRP A 639 -4.70 30.79 15.96
N GLY A 640 -5.32 30.70 14.78
CA GLY A 640 -6.77 30.62 14.62
C GLY A 640 -7.52 31.93 14.85
N ASP A 641 -6.82 33.06 14.98
CA ASP A 641 -7.37 34.43 15.09
C ASP A 641 -7.04 35.31 13.88
N GLY A 642 -6.47 34.72 12.82
CA GLY A 642 -5.98 35.42 11.63
C GLY A 642 -4.51 35.84 11.71
N THR A 643 -3.83 35.60 12.84
CA THR A 643 -2.39 35.82 13.00
C THR A 643 -1.60 34.50 12.97
N ASN A 644 -0.31 34.58 12.69
CA ASN A 644 0.60 33.44 12.63
C ASN A 644 2.05 33.87 12.87
N THR A 645 2.95 32.90 13.04
CA THR A 645 4.40 33.14 13.25
C THR A 645 5.17 33.48 11.97
N GLY A 646 4.61 33.18 10.80
CA GLY A 646 5.43 32.92 9.61
C GLY A 646 6.30 31.67 9.77
N TRP A 647 7.16 31.40 8.80
CA TRP A 647 8.14 30.32 8.88
C TRP A 647 9.34 30.73 9.74
N PHE A 648 9.66 29.98 10.79
CA PHE A 648 10.82 30.21 11.66
C PHE A 648 11.60 28.92 11.92
N GLY A 649 12.90 29.06 12.23
CA GLY A 649 13.87 27.98 12.30
C GLY A 649 15.27 28.50 11.93
N PRO A 650 16.25 27.62 11.66
CA PRO A 650 16.15 26.16 11.56
C PRO A 650 16.13 25.44 12.92
N PHE A 651 15.53 24.25 12.95
CA PHE A 651 15.55 23.30 14.07
C PHE A 651 15.95 21.92 13.59
N ASP A 652 16.56 21.10 14.46
CA ASP A 652 16.90 19.73 14.12
C ASP A 652 15.65 18.83 14.15
N GLY A 653 15.65 17.77 13.36
CA GLY A 653 14.59 16.76 13.35
C GLY A 653 14.39 16.13 14.73
N ALA A 654 13.13 15.90 15.10
CA ALA A 654 12.70 15.45 16.42
C ALA A 654 13.00 16.42 17.59
N GLU A 655 13.47 17.64 17.32
CA GLU A 655 13.55 18.71 18.31
C GLU A 655 12.15 19.23 18.68
N THR A 656 11.88 19.40 19.98
CA THR A 656 10.65 20.05 20.44
C THR A 656 10.79 21.56 20.35
N VAL A 657 9.93 22.20 19.56
CA VAL A 657 9.91 23.65 19.33
C VAL A 657 8.81 24.29 20.16
N GLU A 658 9.09 25.45 20.75
CA GLU A 658 8.13 26.23 21.54
C GLU A 658 7.89 27.62 20.95
N GLU A 659 6.63 28.05 20.92
CA GLU A 659 6.24 29.42 20.57
C GLU A 659 5.16 30.00 21.49
N LYS A 660 5.08 31.33 21.57
CA LYS A 660 4.17 32.02 22.49
C LYS A 660 3.13 32.84 21.75
N HIS A 661 1.88 32.76 22.20
CA HIS A 661 0.80 33.60 21.69
C HIS A 661 -0.20 34.01 22.78
N ALA A 662 -0.82 35.17 22.61
CA ALA A 662 -1.87 35.70 23.46
C ALA A 662 -3.02 36.23 22.60
N TRP A 663 -4.25 35.98 23.03
CA TRP A 663 -5.46 36.50 22.38
C TRP A 663 -6.02 37.68 23.18
N GLU A 664 -6.37 38.78 22.51
CA GLU A 664 -7.01 39.93 23.17
C GLU A 664 -8.51 39.72 23.41
N ASP A 665 -9.15 38.95 22.52
CA ASP A 665 -10.59 38.68 22.58
C ASP A 665 -10.91 37.32 23.20
N GLU A 666 -12.02 37.24 23.93
CA GLU A 666 -12.56 35.96 24.40
C GLU A 666 -13.14 35.17 23.23
N GLY A 667 -12.93 33.86 23.24
CA GLY A 667 -13.34 33.02 22.12
C GLY A 667 -12.78 31.61 22.19
N SER A 668 -13.18 30.81 21.20
CA SER A 668 -12.59 29.51 20.94
C SER A 668 -11.71 29.62 19.70
N TYR A 669 -10.46 29.21 19.82
CA TYR A 669 -9.46 29.25 18.75
C TYR A 669 -8.95 27.83 18.44
N LEU A 670 -8.54 27.59 17.20
CA LEU A 670 -7.96 26.34 16.74
C LEU A 670 -6.52 26.60 16.32
N VAL A 671 -5.56 26.20 17.16
CA VAL A 671 -4.14 26.37 16.88
C VAL A 671 -3.65 25.17 16.06
N ARG A 672 -2.92 25.42 14.97
CA ARG A 672 -2.35 24.36 14.12
C ARG A 672 -0.89 24.68 13.80
N VAL A 673 -0.12 23.62 13.60
CA VAL A 673 1.31 23.72 13.26
C VAL A 673 1.58 23.07 11.92
N LYS A 674 2.47 23.64 11.13
CA LYS A 674 2.99 23.06 9.89
C LYS A 674 4.51 23.11 9.93
N VAL A 675 5.19 22.16 9.29
CA VAL A 675 6.64 22.19 9.12
C VAL A 675 7.03 22.20 7.64
N LYS A 676 8.23 22.67 7.34
CA LYS A 676 8.88 22.47 6.05
C LYS A 676 10.36 22.14 6.23
N ASN A 677 10.95 21.41 5.29
CA ASN A 677 12.37 21.10 5.32
C ASN A 677 13.21 22.14 4.56
N SER A 678 14.52 21.91 4.47
CA SER A 678 15.46 22.83 3.79
C SER A 678 15.30 22.83 2.27
N GLY A 679 14.82 21.71 1.70
CA GLY A 679 14.33 21.61 0.32
C GLY A 679 13.06 22.43 0.03
N GLY A 680 12.37 22.91 1.06
CA GLY A 680 11.17 23.75 0.95
C GLY A 680 9.86 22.96 0.83
N TYR A 681 9.90 21.63 0.99
CA TYR A 681 8.71 20.79 1.01
C TYR A 681 7.97 20.95 2.34
N GLU A 682 6.65 21.18 2.29
CA GLU A 682 5.83 21.45 3.47
C GLU A 682 4.98 20.23 3.87
N SER A 683 4.87 19.95 5.17
CA SER A 683 4.04 18.87 5.73
C SER A 683 2.54 19.15 5.59
N GLN A 684 1.68 18.20 5.96
CA GLN A 684 0.29 18.53 6.33
C GLN A 684 0.24 19.36 7.63
N TRP A 685 -0.86 20.06 7.87
CA TRP A 685 -1.11 20.73 9.16
C TRP A 685 -1.32 19.70 10.27
N SER A 686 -0.87 19.97 11.49
CA SER A 686 -1.20 19.17 12.67
C SER A 686 -2.71 19.11 12.91
N GLU A 687 -3.15 18.09 13.65
CA GLU A 687 -4.47 18.15 14.30
C GLU A 687 -4.60 19.45 15.11
N PRO A 688 -5.76 20.13 15.08
CA PRO A 688 -5.92 21.42 15.73
C PRO A 688 -6.02 21.28 17.24
N THR A 689 -5.31 22.12 17.96
CA THR A 689 -5.45 22.27 19.41
C THR A 689 -6.52 23.31 19.69
N LYS A 690 -7.65 22.89 20.28
CA LYS A 690 -8.75 23.78 20.63
C LYS A 690 -8.46 24.50 21.94
N ILE A 691 -8.43 25.83 21.89
CA ILE A 691 -8.23 26.71 23.05
C ILE A 691 -9.50 27.51 23.31
N SER A 692 -9.92 27.59 24.56
CA SER A 692 -11.00 28.48 24.99
C SER A 692 -10.42 29.58 25.87
N VAL A 693 -10.32 30.79 25.32
CA VAL A 693 -9.82 31.98 26.03
C VAL A 693 -10.99 32.73 26.61
N SER A 694 -10.91 33.06 27.90
CA SER A 694 -11.95 33.83 28.60
C SER A 694 -11.41 35.16 29.10
N LYS A 695 -12.27 36.17 29.19
CA LYS A 695 -11.87 37.45 29.78
C LYS A 695 -11.37 37.29 31.21
N ILE A 696 -10.36 38.09 31.56
CA ILE A 696 -10.02 38.34 32.96
C ILE A 696 -11.19 39.10 33.58
N LYS A 697 -11.89 38.47 34.54
CA LYS A 697 -12.97 39.14 35.26
C LYS A 697 -12.34 40.03 36.33
N ASN A 698 -12.21 41.31 36.04
CA ASN A 698 -11.82 42.30 37.04
C ASN A 698 -12.90 42.37 38.11
N LYS A 699 -12.55 41.98 39.34
CA LYS A 699 -13.42 42.17 40.50
C LYS A 699 -12.94 43.42 41.22
N ALA A 700 -13.70 44.51 41.09
CA ALA A 700 -13.53 45.64 41.97
C ALA A 700 -13.91 45.18 43.39
N ILE A 701 -12.96 45.23 44.31
CA ILE A 701 -13.22 44.98 45.73
C ILE A 701 -13.66 46.32 46.32
N ASP A 702 -14.92 46.69 46.12
CA ASP A 702 -15.48 47.96 46.62
C ASP A 702 -15.67 47.97 48.16
N ASN A 703 -15.55 46.81 48.81
CA ASN A 703 -15.49 46.63 50.26
C ASN A 703 -14.38 45.64 50.60
N PRO A 704 -13.49 45.92 51.57
CA PRO A 704 -12.33 45.08 51.83
C PRO A 704 -12.76 43.65 52.19
N LEU A 705 -12.29 42.67 51.42
CA LEU A 705 -12.54 41.26 51.71
C LEU A 705 -11.79 40.91 52.99
N GLN A 706 -12.53 40.52 54.03
CA GLN A 706 -11.96 40.08 55.30
C GLN A 706 -11.80 38.56 55.29
N TYR A 707 -10.55 38.11 55.23
CA TYR A 707 -10.19 36.69 55.30
C TYR A 707 -9.15 36.51 56.40
N GLY A 708 -9.50 35.74 57.44
CA GLY A 708 -8.57 35.40 58.53
C GLY A 708 -7.94 36.58 59.27
N GLY A 709 -8.65 37.71 59.42
CA GLY A 709 -8.17 38.90 60.14
C GLY A 709 -7.40 39.93 59.29
N TYR A 710 -7.20 39.67 58.00
CA TYR A 710 -6.57 40.61 57.06
C TYR A 710 -7.61 41.26 56.14
N PHE A 711 -7.40 42.53 55.82
CA PHE A 711 -8.19 43.28 54.84
C PHE A 711 -7.40 43.42 53.54
N ILE A 712 -8.01 43.03 52.42
CA ILE A 712 -7.45 43.17 51.08
C ILE A 712 -8.03 44.42 50.41
N PHE A 713 -7.17 45.38 50.06
CA PHE A 713 -7.55 46.60 49.32
C PHE A 713 -6.83 46.63 47.97
N GLY A 714 -7.57 46.76 46.86
CA GLY A 714 -6.96 46.91 45.52
C GLY A 714 -7.81 46.33 44.39
N PHE A 715 -7.26 46.34 43.18
CA PHE A 715 -7.87 45.74 41.98
C PHE A 715 -7.25 44.37 41.71
N MET A 716 -8.09 43.34 41.66
CA MET A 716 -7.69 41.96 41.40
C MET A 716 -8.45 41.39 40.20
N GLY A 717 -7.71 40.72 39.33
CA GLY A 717 -8.24 40.01 38.16
C GLY A 717 -8.47 38.56 38.55
N LEU A 718 -9.71 38.10 38.53
CA LEU A 718 -10.03 36.70 38.81
C LEU A 718 -9.61 35.83 37.62
N ILE A 719 -8.68 34.91 37.87
CA ILE A 719 -8.10 34.01 36.88
C ILE A 719 -8.82 32.68 36.88
N ASN A 720 -8.90 32.00 38.03
CA ASN A 720 -9.59 30.71 38.12
C ASN A 720 -10.64 30.71 39.26
N PRO A 721 -11.93 30.59 38.96
CA PRO A 721 -12.97 30.35 39.95
C PRO A 721 -13.28 28.85 40.06
N GLU A 722 -12.49 28.08 40.80
CA GLU A 722 -12.87 26.71 41.15
C GLU A 722 -13.52 26.64 42.54
N GLU A 723 -14.34 25.61 42.78
CA GLU A 723 -15.03 25.40 44.06
C GLU A 723 -14.07 25.19 45.24
N SER A 724 -12.81 24.79 44.97
CA SER A 724 -11.82 24.47 45.99
C SER A 724 -10.84 25.61 46.30
N TYR A 725 -10.57 26.53 45.36
CA TYR A 725 -9.78 27.75 45.57
C TYR A 725 -10.02 28.77 44.43
N SER A 726 -9.78 30.05 44.69
CA SER A 726 -9.82 31.13 43.70
C SER A 726 -8.45 31.76 43.51
N GLU A 727 -8.01 31.86 42.26
CA GLU A 727 -6.76 32.56 41.91
C GLU A 727 -7.02 33.95 41.36
N PHE A 728 -6.22 34.88 41.85
CA PHE A 728 -6.29 36.28 41.50
C PHE A 728 -4.91 36.82 41.19
N GLU A 729 -4.85 37.72 40.22
CA GLU A 729 -3.65 38.51 39.97
C GLU A 729 -3.88 39.96 40.38
N VAL A 730 -2.84 40.55 40.94
CA VAL A 730 -2.81 41.98 41.25
C VAL A 730 -2.75 42.77 39.94
N VAL A 731 -3.81 43.52 39.64
CA VAL A 731 -3.95 44.28 38.38
C VAL A 731 -3.30 45.67 38.46
N SER A 732 -3.07 46.18 39.67
CA SER A 732 -2.40 47.47 39.90
C SER A 732 -1.52 47.43 41.15
N PHE A 733 -2.14 47.42 42.32
CA PHE A 733 -1.49 47.12 43.59
C PHE A 733 -2.55 46.56 44.55
N VAL A 734 -2.13 45.68 45.45
CA VAL A 734 -2.97 45.17 46.54
C VAL A 734 -2.27 45.44 47.87
N LEU A 735 -2.96 46.06 48.81
CA LEU A 735 -2.48 46.23 50.18
C LEU A 735 -3.16 45.19 51.07
N LEU A 736 -2.36 44.34 51.69
CA LEU A 736 -2.80 43.40 52.73
C LEU A 736 -2.49 44.01 54.08
N ARG A 737 -3.52 44.19 54.92
CA ARG A 737 -3.37 44.82 56.24
C ARG A 737 -3.95 43.94 57.33
N GLY A 738 -3.11 43.56 58.30
CA GLY A 738 -3.50 42.77 59.49
C GLY A 738 -2.38 42.73 60.53
N ASN A 739 -2.75 42.57 61.81
CA ASN A 739 -1.83 42.52 62.97
C ASN A 739 -0.78 43.65 63.07
N GLY A 740 -1.08 44.85 62.55
CA GLY A 740 -0.21 46.02 62.63
C GLY A 740 0.78 46.19 61.47
N GLU A 741 0.82 45.23 60.54
CA GLU A 741 1.70 45.27 59.36
C GLU A 741 0.91 45.53 58.06
N THR A 742 1.61 46.02 57.04
CA THR A 742 1.04 46.27 55.70
C THR A 742 1.99 45.73 54.66
N ILE A 743 1.50 44.80 53.83
CA ILE A 743 2.25 44.24 52.71
C ILE A 743 1.64 44.81 51.42
N GLN A 744 2.47 45.44 50.60
CA GLN A 744 2.09 45.91 49.28
C GLN A 744 2.49 44.86 48.25
N LEU A 745 1.51 44.37 47.53
CA LEU A 745 1.68 43.51 46.38
C LEU A 745 1.60 44.35 45.10
N ASN A 746 2.52 44.10 44.18
CA ASN A 746 2.66 44.84 42.93
C ASN A 746 1.95 44.12 41.77
N GLN A 747 1.70 44.88 40.71
CA GLN A 747 1.09 44.35 39.49
C GLN A 747 1.82 43.09 38.99
N GLY A 748 1.07 42.02 38.71
CA GLY A 748 1.60 40.74 38.24
C GLY A 748 1.81 39.67 39.32
N GLU A 749 1.71 40.02 40.61
CA GLU A 749 1.80 39.04 41.70
C GLU A 749 0.51 38.23 41.85
N MET A 750 0.65 36.94 42.19
CA MET A 750 -0.45 35.98 42.25
C MET A 750 -0.90 35.72 43.69
N ILE A 751 -2.21 35.72 43.89
CA ILE A 751 -2.89 35.49 45.17
C ILE A 751 -3.85 34.32 44.99
N GLN A 752 -3.63 33.25 45.75
CA GLN A 752 -4.52 32.10 45.79
C GLN A 752 -5.31 32.11 47.10
N ILE A 753 -6.63 31.96 47.03
CA ILE A 753 -7.53 31.99 48.19
C ILE A 753 -8.29 30.67 48.27
N GLN A 754 -8.15 29.95 49.39
CA GLN A 754 -8.87 28.70 49.67
C GLN A 754 -9.55 28.78 51.04
N GLY A 755 -10.87 28.88 51.07
CA GLY A 755 -11.63 29.02 52.32
C GLY A 755 -11.21 30.28 53.08
N SER A 756 -10.73 30.15 54.33
CA SER A 756 -10.20 31.26 55.14
C SER A 756 -8.69 31.50 55.02
N ARG A 757 -8.01 30.74 54.15
CA ARG A 757 -6.56 30.77 53.96
C ARG A 757 -6.23 31.47 52.65
N PHE A 758 -5.13 32.22 52.65
CA PHE A 758 -4.57 32.78 51.43
C PHE A 758 -3.07 32.48 51.34
N CYS A 759 -2.62 32.23 50.12
CA CYS A 759 -1.21 32.05 49.77
C CYS A 759 -0.83 33.10 48.75
N ILE A 760 0.34 33.70 48.91
CA ILE A 760 0.87 34.71 48.00
C ILE A 760 2.14 34.13 47.39
N SER A 761 2.22 34.15 46.06
CA SER A 761 3.45 33.83 45.34
C SER A 761 4.19 35.13 45.02
N LEU A 762 5.38 35.30 45.61
CA LEU A 762 6.28 36.41 45.38
C LEU A 762 7.59 35.89 44.79
N ASN A 763 7.90 36.21 43.54
CA ASN A 763 9.18 35.87 42.89
C ASN A 763 9.65 34.41 43.15
N ASN A 764 8.76 33.44 42.98
CA ASN A 764 8.97 31.99 43.22
C ASN A 764 9.09 31.53 44.69
N PHE A 765 8.71 32.35 45.68
CA PHE A 765 8.51 31.93 47.07
C PHE A 765 7.02 31.90 47.43
N PHE A 766 6.59 30.85 48.12
CA PHE A 766 5.21 30.72 48.62
C PHE A 766 5.14 31.18 50.07
N ILE A 767 4.40 32.25 50.34
CA ILE A 767 4.08 32.67 51.71
C ILE A 767 2.68 32.16 52.03
N GLY A 768 2.59 31.10 52.84
CA GLY A 768 1.31 30.61 53.36
C GLY A 768 0.95 31.31 54.67
N LEU A 769 -0.18 32.02 54.70
CA LEU A 769 -0.75 32.55 55.94
C LEU A 769 -1.92 31.67 56.38
N ILE A 770 -1.66 30.81 57.37
CA ILE A 770 -2.66 29.94 58.00
C ILE A 770 -3.19 30.66 59.24
N GLY A 771 -4.52 30.70 59.39
CA GLY A 771 -5.21 31.40 60.47
C GLY A 771 -4.60 31.24 61.87
N ASP A 772 -4.54 32.38 62.55
CA ASP A 772 -4.13 32.69 63.92
C ASP A 772 -2.68 32.54 64.39
N TYR A 773 -1.74 31.81 63.77
CA TYR A 773 -0.31 31.96 64.14
C TYR A 773 0.68 31.64 63.00
N SER A 774 1.65 32.56 62.83
CA SER A 774 2.95 32.51 62.10
C SER A 774 2.98 32.59 60.57
N ILE A 775 3.74 33.57 60.06
CA ILE A 775 4.38 33.57 58.74
C ILE A 775 5.40 32.41 58.75
N ILE A 776 5.24 31.44 57.86
CA ILE A 776 6.31 30.47 57.55
C ILE A 776 6.82 30.84 56.16
N GLY A 777 8.09 31.26 56.10
CA GLY A 777 8.79 31.60 54.86
C GLY A 777 9.45 30.39 54.22
#